data_AF-A0A1V9YNJ5-F1
#
_entry.id   AF-A0A1V9YNJ5-F1
#
_cell.length_a   1.000
_cell.length_b   1.000
_cell.length_c   1.000
_cell.angle_alpha   90.00
_cell.angle_beta   90.00
_cell.angle_gamma   90.00
#
_symmetry.space_group_name_H-M   'P 1'
#
loop_
_entity.id
_entity.type
_entity.pdbx_description
1 polymer ?
#
loop_
_entity_poly.entity_id
_entity_poly.type
_entity_poly.pdbx_seq_one_letter_code
_entity_poly.pdbx_strand_id
1 'polypeptide(L)'
;MGRIPLPFIDCVLEARFEKTKSWRAKENRISRGTFSCLWLLVAMLHALFGFHLAMLTYCHYYVTSDYYSYERRTLGLPSDLSVPALVCAVVSAGHVWCLGAMINNRRLGRRVARLSLSAETSKRSLHSSILLTNLGFRQLRAWLDAYASEKGHFGTKGALFLWRNEVHQTVSLASQTVEVYNISLSSTSSGLNLAYASCIGLNGVMAPFVRMVPLSPVLKRTLAMMLPAVLTMVLVCLLPWVAVAPYVSYFRQTPQGQNDLLYDIVWFYNAIRMGRKLFMATTVEIVTRILPCICVIFGLREVEYILSRAYDNNLRYSMAPVHLKRHHKEQSMRFKYARILRGIFIASRLTSVAWGAFVVVLSLIYSHWNYLRETCTPGCRTEVYPWFTLECRCVVQLVSCAALDIDQAQVPQTLAQLHPSALKLLILAHCPHLVVPSLARFPDLFGLEIYNSTISAWPDAITADTFTALSYVTVVRSNLTAVPYAIANPKLPPTLADIEIVYSNLRSIEDSTINAWTSLNSLILEHGQLHTLPQSLCNLDQLGDLSVFANNITEIPNATLGCLKSLTVLNLAENPITQLPSDISQGHLGLLLDLYLENTNITVWTPSAFGPQASIYLSGTPYCQKHPTEVACEPSDYDGSYPMSHVVNDGE
;
A
#
# COMPACT_ATOMS: atom_id res chain seq x y z
N MET A 1 -33.28 -22.23 -10.28
CA MET A 1 -33.05 -20.78 -10.41
C MET A 1 -34.31 -20.05 -9.94
N GLY A 2 -34.28 -19.47 -8.74
CA GLY A 2 -35.42 -18.76 -8.17
C GLY A 2 -35.73 -17.49 -8.97
N ARG A 3 -36.99 -17.30 -9.39
CA ARG A 3 -37.45 -16.07 -10.05
C ARG A 3 -37.20 -14.91 -9.09
N ILE A 4 -36.42 -13.92 -9.52
CA ILE A 4 -36.27 -12.65 -8.81
C ILE A 4 -37.70 -12.08 -8.62
N PRO A 5 -38.11 -11.71 -7.40
CA PRO A 5 -39.47 -11.25 -7.17
C PRO A 5 -39.74 -9.97 -7.98
N LEU A 6 -40.87 -9.92 -8.71
CA LEU A 6 -41.36 -8.74 -9.44
C LEU A 6 -41.13 -7.40 -8.71
N PRO A 7 -41.36 -7.28 -7.39
CA PRO A 7 -41.10 -6.03 -6.66
C PRO A 7 -39.64 -5.56 -6.63
N PHE A 8 -38.65 -6.45 -6.80
CA PHE A 8 -37.23 -6.04 -6.92
C PHE A 8 -36.97 -5.36 -8.27
N ILE A 9 -37.51 -5.93 -9.36
CA ILE A 9 -37.36 -5.37 -10.71
C ILE A 9 -38.04 -4.00 -10.78
N ASP A 10 -39.27 -3.89 -10.26
CA ASP A 10 -40.00 -2.62 -10.19
C ASP A 10 -39.21 -1.55 -9.41
N CYS A 11 -38.57 -1.95 -8.32
CA CYS A 11 -37.74 -1.08 -7.50
C CYS A 11 -36.48 -0.56 -8.23
N VAL A 12 -35.81 -1.40 -9.02
CA VAL A 12 -34.65 -1.00 -9.83
C VAL A 12 -35.07 -0.01 -10.92
N LEU A 13 -36.24 -0.24 -11.55
CA LEU A 13 -36.82 0.60 -12.59
C LEU A 13 -37.46 1.90 -12.06
N GLU A 14 -37.71 1.99 -10.75
CA GLU A 14 -38.33 3.14 -10.13
C GLU A 14 -37.35 4.31 -9.97
N ALA A 15 -37.45 5.29 -10.87
CA ALA A 15 -36.60 6.49 -10.85
C ALA A 15 -37.14 7.63 -9.97
N ARG A 16 -38.16 7.37 -9.14
CA ARG A 16 -38.72 8.36 -8.22
C ARG A 16 -38.41 7.97 -6.79
N PHE A 17 -37.55 8.72 -6.13
CA PHE A 17 -37.75 8.88 -4.69
C PHE A 17 -38.94 9.83 -4.53
N GLU A 18 -39.96 9.42 -3.78
CA GLU A 18 -41.12 10.25 -3.48
C GLU A 18 -40.67 11.68 -3.20
N LYS A 19 -41.26 12.67 -3.86
CA LYS A 19 -41.06 14.07 -3.46
C LYS A 19 -41.57 14.13 -2.02
N THR A 20 -40.68 14.21 -1.05
CA THR A 20 -41.03 14.57 0.33
C THR A 20 -41.63 15.97 0.26
N LYS A 21 -42.94 16.05 0.02
CA LYS A 21 -43.73 17.27 0.16
C LYS A 21 -43.64 17.59 1.65
N SER A 22 -42.65 18.40 1.97
CA SER A 22 -42.31 18.84 3.33
C SER A 22 -41.70 17.76 4.23
N TRP A 23 -40.39 17.88 4.47
CA TRP A 23 -39.68 17.26 5.62
C TRP A 23 -40.33 17.55 6.99
N ARG A 24 -41.35 18.43 7.04
CA ARG A 24 -42.11 18.79 8.25
C ARG A 24 -43.34 17.90 8.49
N ALA A 25 -43.71 17.01 7.57
CA ALA A 25 -44.83 16.10 7.76
C ALA A 25 -44.58 15.18 8.97
N LYS A 26 -45.60 14.91 9.80
CA LYS A 26 -45.45 14.12 11.04
C LYS A 26 -44.87 12.72 10.77
N GLU A 27 -45.26 12.09 9.67
CA GLU A 27 -44.78 10.79 9.19
C GLU A 27 -43.27 10.73 8.87
N ASN A 28 -42.63 11.89 8.69
CA ASN A 28 -41.20 12.02 8.37
C ASN A 28 -40.36 12.39 9.60
N ARG A 29 -40.96 12.46 10.80
CA ARG A 29 -40.23 12.75 12.05
C ARG A 29 -39.52 11.49 12.55
N ILE A 30 -38.33 11.68 13.10
CA ILE A 30 -37.54 10.60 13.70
C ILE A 30 -37.46 10.77 15.22
N SER A 31 -37.43 9.64 15.94
CA SER A 31 -37.29 9.64 17.40
C SER A 31 -35.91 10.14 17.83
N ARG A 32 -35.76 10.55 19.10
CA ARG A 32 -34.47 10.96 19.68
C ARG A 32 -33.45 9.82 19.67
N GLY A 33 -33.87 8.58 19.87
CA GLY A 33 -33.00 7.40 19.82
C GLY A 33 -32.48 7.17 18.41
N THR A 34 -33.38 7.11 17.43
CA THR A 34 -33.05 6.95 16.01
C THR A 34 -32.12 8.06 15.51
N PHE A 35 -32.43 9.30 15.87
CA PHE A 35 -31.61 10.45 15.53
C PHE A 35 -30.19 10.33 16.12
N SER A 36 -30.08 10.04 17.41
CA SER A 36 -28.78 9.90 18.08
C SER A 36 -27.93 8.80 17.46
N CYS A 37 -28.53 7.63 17.19
CA CYS A 37 -27.84 6.50 16.57
C CYS A 37 -27.28 6.85 15.18
N LEU A 38 -28.14 7.37 14.28
CA LEU A 38 -27.71 7.70 12.92
C LEU A 38 -26.73 8.88 12.88
N TRP A 39 -26.89 9.87 13.75
CA TRP A 39 -25.96 10.99 13.84
C TRP A 39 -24.59 10.56 14.36
N LEU A 40 -24.55 9.67 15.37
CA LEU A 40 -23.30 9.08 15.86
C LEU A 40 -22.63 8.22 14.79
N LEU A 41 -23.39 7.47 14.00
CA LEU A 41 -22.85 6.69 12.89
C LEU A 41 -22.20 7.59 11.83
N VAL A 42 -22.83 8.72 11.48
CA VAL A 42 -22.23 9.72 10.57
C VAL A 42 -20.93 10.28 11.16
N ALA A 43 -20.93 10.62 12.45
CA ALA A 43 -19.75 11.14 13.13
C ALA A 43 -18.60 10.11 13.16
N MET A 44 -18.93 8.85 13.45
CA MET A 44 -17.99 7.73 13.44
C MET A 44 -17.38 7.51 12.05
N LEU A 45 -18.19 7.53 10.99
CA LEU A 45 -17.68 7.40 9.62
C LEU A 45 -16.71 8.54 9.27
N HIS A 46 -17.05 9.80 9.58
CA HIS A 46 -16.10 10.91 9.38
C HIS A 46 -14.80 10.71 10.16
N ALA A 47 -14.88 10.26 11.42
CA ALA A 47 -13.69 9.99 12.23
C ALA A 47 -12.82 8.88 11.63
N LEU A 48 -13.42 7.77 11.18
CA LEU A 48 -12.69 6.63 10.60
C LEU A 48 -11.98 7.00 9.29
N PHE A 49 -12.65 7.70 8.37
CA PHE A 49 -12.01 8.19 7.15
C PHE A 49 -10.92 9.22 7.42
N GLY A 50 -11.18 10.17 8.34
CA GLY A 50 -10.19 11.16 8.75
C GLY A 50 -8.93 10.52 9.34
N PHE A 51 -9.11 9.53 10.22
CA PHE A 51 -8.02 8.77 10.82
C PHE A 51 -7.24 7.94 9.79
N HIS A 52 -7.93 7.19 8.92
CA HIS A 52 -7.29 6.42 7.86
C HIS A 52 -6.42 7.30 6.96
N LEU A 53 -6.94 8.43 6.49
CA LEU A 53 -6.19 9.34 5.62
C LEU A 53 -5.03 10.03 6.36
N ALA A 54 -5.20 10.38 7.64
CA ALA A 54 -4.11 10.93 8.46
C ALA A 54 -2.98 9.91 8.66
N MET A 55 -3.33 8.63 8.90
CA MET A 55 -2.35 7.56 8.97
C MET A 55 -1.65 7.33 7.64
N LEU A 56 -2.36 7.39 6.51
CA LEU A 56 -1.71 7.33 5.21
C LEU A 56 -0.76 8.51 4.99
N THR A 57 -1.12 9.74 5.38
CA THR A 57 -0.18 10.89 5.33
C THR A 57 1.09 10.59 6.13
N TYR A 58 0.96 10.07 7.35
CA TYR A 58 2.11 9.68 8.17
C TYR A 58 2.96 8.60 7.49
N CYS A 59 2.35 7.52 6.99
CA CYS A 59 3.08 6.44 6.35
C CYS A 59 3.85 6.91 5.10
N HIS A 60 3.25 7.76 4.25
CA HIS A 60 3.94 8.29 3.07
C HIS A 60 5.15 9.14 3.46
N TYR A 61 5.07 9.92 4.54
CA TYR A 61 6.21 10.70 5.05
C TYR A 61 7.27 9.80 5.70
N TYR A 62 6.82 8.80 6.46
CA TYR A 62 7.69 7.87 7.18
C TYR A 62 8.60 7.09 6.22
N VAL A 63 8.04 6.54 5.15
CA VAL A 63 8.79 5.75 4.16
C VAL A 63 9.69 6.62 3.27
N THR A 64 9.46 7.93 3.20
CA THR A 64 10.37 8.87 2.51
C THR A 64 11.56 9.32 3.34
N SER A 65 11.64 8.92 4.61
CA SER A 65 12.85 9.17 5.40
C SER A 65 14.02 8.33 4.88
N ASP A 66 15.24 8.86 5.00
CA ASP A 66 16.44 8.20 4.48
C ASP A 66 16.68 6.82 5.12
N TYR A 67 16.20 6.64 6.36
CA TYR A 67 16.29 5.38 7.10
C TYR A 67 15.56 4.21 6.42
N TYR A 68 14.45 4.44 5.70
CA TYR A 68 13.68 3.39 5.03
C TYR A 68 13.88 3.40 3.51
N SER A 69 15.03 3.89 3.05
CA SER A 69 15.34 3.97 1.63
C SER A 69 15.40 2.59 0.95
N TYR A 70 15.83 1.55 1.67
CA TYR A 70 15.78 0.15 1.21
C TYR A 70 14.34 -0.30 0.97
N GLU A 71 13.50 -0.32 2.01
CA GLU A 71 12.12 -0.81 1.90
C GLU A 71 11.29 0.01 0.93
N ARG A 72 11.52 1.33 0.85
CA ARG A 72 10.87 2.20 -0.14
C ARG A 72 11.16 1.74 -1.57
N ARG A 73 12.43 1.40 -1.87
CA ARG A 73 12.85 0.90 -3.18
C ARG A 73 12.30 -0.49 -3.44
N THR A 74 12.35 -1.39 -2.45
CA THR A 74 11.76 -2.73 -2.48
C THR A 74 10.25 -2.70 -2.76
N LEU A 75 9.53 -1.72 -2.21
CA LEU A 75 8.11 -1.47 -2.49
C LEU A 75 7.87 -0.87 -3.89
N GLY A 76 8.91 -0.47 -4.62
CA GLY A 76 8.80 0.20 -5.92
C GLY A 76 8.16 1.58 -5.81
N LEU A 77 8.43 2.30 -4.71
CA LEU A 77 7.89 3.64 -4.47
C LEU A 77 8.86 4.73 -4.95
N PRO A 78 8.35 5.82 -5.54
CA PRO A 78 9.17 6.97 -5.90
C PRO A 78 9.83 7.58 -4.65
N SER A 79 10.95 8.29 -4.84
CA SER A 79 11.63 9.00 -3.75
C SER A 79 10.78 10.15 -3.18
N ASP A 80 9.96 10.77 -4.01
CA ASP A 80 9.03 11.82 -3.59
C ASP A 80 7.59 11.32 -3.52
N LEU A 81 7.06 11.24 -2.29
CA LEU A 81 5.66 10.93 -1.98
C LEU A 81 4.93 12.13 -1.36
N SER A 82 5.43 13.35 -1.55
CA SER A 82 4.82 14.57 -0.99
C SER A 82 3.41 14.84 -1.52
N VAL A 83 3.18 14.62 -2.81
CA VAL A 83 1.88 14.82 -3.47
C VAL A 83 0.80 13.90 -2.87
N PRO A 84 0.95 12.56 -2.84
CA PRO A 84 -0.06 11.70 -2.21
C PRO A 84 -0.24 12.00 -0.72
N ALA A 85 0.84 12.32 0.01
CA ALA A 85 0.75 12.70 1.43
C ALA A 85 -0.10 13.97 1.65
N LEU A 86 0.10 15.00 0.83
CA LEU A 86 -0.65 16.26 0.87
C LEU A 86 -2.13 16.04 0.53
N VAL A 87 -2.42 15.26 -0.50
CA VAL A 87 -3.80 14.96 -0.90
C VAL A 87 -4.54 14.24 0.24
N CYS A 88 -3.92 13.23 0.86
CA CYS A 88 -4.47 12.57 2.04
C CYS A 88 -4.74 13.56 3.19
N ALA A 89 -3.79 14.45 3.47
CA ALA A 89 -3.90 15.43 4.56
C ALA A 89 -5.06 16.41 4.34
N VAL A 90 -5.22 16.92 3.11
CA VAL A 90 -6.30 17.84 2.75
C VAL A 90 -7.67 17.17 2.88
N VAL A 91 -7.82 15.94 2.40
CA VAL A 91 -9.10 15.22 2.48
C VAL A 91 -9.39 14.80 3.92
N SER A 92 -8.39 14.40 4.70
CA SER A 92 -8.51 14.14 6.13
C SER A 92 -9.03 15.37 6.89
N ALA A 93 -8.44 16.54 6.64
CA ALA A 93 -8.89 17.81 7.21
C ALA A 93 -10.35 18.12 6.83
N GLY A 94 -10.78 17.77 5.61
CA GLY A 94 -12.17 17.86 5.18
C GLY A 94 -13.14 17.03 6.05
N HIS A 95 -12.77 15.79 6.39
CA HIS A 95 -13.57 14.96 7.30
C HIS A 95 -13.60 15.51 8.73
N VAL A 96 -12.45 15.95 9.26
CA VAL A 96 -12.36 16.56 10.60
C VAL A 96 -13.19 17.85 10.68
N TRP A 97 -13.14 18.68 9.64
CA TRP A 97 -13.95 19.89 9.56
C TRP A 97 -15.45 19.57 9.57
N CYS A 98 -15.89 18.55 8.82
CA CYS A 98 -17.28 18.09 8.85
C CYS A 98 -17.69 17.65 10.25
N LEU A 99 -16.87 16.86 10.94
CA LEU A 99 -17.12 16.44 12.32
C LEU A 99 -17.27 17.64 13.28
N GLY A 100 -16.37 18.63 13.18
CA GLY A 100 -16.46 19.88 13.93
C GLY A 100 -17.73 20.68 13.62
N ALA A 101 -18.11 20.75 12.34
CA ALA A 101 -19.33 21.41 11.90
C ALA A 101 -20.58 20.73 12.47
N MET A 102 -20.63 19.40 12.49
CA MET A 102 -21.74 18.64 13.10
C MET A 102 -21.92 19.01 14.58
N ILE A 103 -20.83 19.06 15.35
CA ILE A 103 -20.84 19.44 16.77
C ILE A 103 -21.32 20.89 16.94
N ASN A 104 -20.80 21.81 16.12
CA ASN A 104 -21.15 23.22 16.19
C ASN A 104 -22.64 23.45 15.87
N ASN A 105 -23.17 22.78 14.84
CA ASN A 105 -24.58 22.85 14.47
C ASN A 105 -25.50 22.41 15.62
N ARG A 106 -25.11 21.38 16.39
CA ARG A 106 -25.85 20.95 17.59
C ARG A 106 -25.80 21.97 18.71
N ARG A 107 -24.62 22.54 18.97
CA ARG A 107 -24.45 23.60 19.99
C ARG A 107 -25.29 24.83 19.63
N LEU A 108 -25.27 25.24 18.37
CA LEU A 108 -26.05 26.37 17.86
C LEU A 108 -27.56 26.08 17.96
N GLY A 109 -28.03 24.90 17.54
CA GLY A 109 -29.43 24.49 17.68
C GLY A 109 -29.92 24.54 19.13
N ARG A 110 -29.14 24.03 20.10
CA ARG A 110 -29.46 24.11 21.53
C ARG A 110 -29.45 25.54 22.07
N ARG A 111 -28.60 26.43 21.56
CA ARG A 111 -28.59 27.86 21.93
C ARG A 111 -29.82 28.58 21.39
N VAL A 112 -30.16 28.36 20.12
CA VAL A 112 -31.35 28.95 19.49
C VAL A 112 -32.63 28.45 20.16
N ALA A 113 -32.74 27.14 20.47
CA ALA A 113 -33.89 26.59 21.18
C ALA A 113 -34.08 27.22 22.58
N ARG A 114 -32.99 27.42 23.33
CA ARG A 114 -33.00 28.12 24.62
C ARG A 114 -33.42 29.58 24.48
N LEU A 115 -32.92 30.27 23.46
CA LEU A 115 -33.29 31.66 23.18
C LEU A 115 -34.72 31.80 22.67
N SER A 116 -35.24 30.84 21.89
CA SER A 116 -36.64 30.84 21.44
C SER A 116 -37.62 30.52 22.55
N LEU A 117 -37.21 29.73 23.55
CA LEU A 117 -37.97 29.55 24.80
C LEU A 117 -37.95 30.83 25.67
N SER A 118 -36.94 31.67 25.51
CA SER A 118 -36.83 32.99 26.15
C SER A 118 -37.46 34.13 25.34
N ALA A 119 -37.79 33.90 24.07
CA ALA A 119 -38.26 34.91 23.13
C ALA A 119 -39.70 34.63 22.68
N GLU A 120 -40.60 34.56 23.65
CA GLU A 120 -41.99 34.97 23.43
C GLU A 120 -42.14 36.52 23.44
N THR A 121 -41.03 37.24 23.65
CA THR A 121 -40.92 38.67 23.42
C THR A 121 -39.77 38.98 22.46
N SER A 122 -40.09 39.81 21.45
CA SER A 122 -39.17 40.41 20.46
C SER A 122 -38.84 39.61 19.19
N LYS A 123 -39.68 39.84 18.16
CA LYS A 123 -39.27 39.74 16.75
C LYS A 123 -38.20 40.81 16.46
N ARG A 124 -36.91 40.44 16.43
CA ARG A 124 -35.91 41.22 15.70
C ARG A 124 -34.91 40.32 14.97
N SER A 125 -34.84 40.57 13.67
CA SER A 125 -33.94 39.95 12.69
C SER A 125 -32.48 40.18 13.08
N LEU A 126 -31.75 39.11 13.40
CA LEU A 126 -30.29 39.14 13.53
C LEU A 126 -29.68 38.62 12.22
N HIS A 127 -29.32 39.57 11.35
CA HIS A 127 -28.39 39.36 10.24
C HIS A 127 -26.99 39.61 10.80
N SER A 128 -26.10 38.62 10.78
CA SER A 128 -24.67 38.84 10.99
C SER A 128 -23.86 38.22 9.86
N SER A 129 -23.40 39.08 8.96
CA SER A 129 -22.46 38.78 7.89
C SER A 129 -21.04 39.02 8.41
N ILE A 130 -20.26 37.96 8.57
CA ILE A 130 -18.80 38.04 8.64
C ILE A 130 -18.30 38.18 7.20
N LEU A 131 -17.79 39.35 6.87
CA LEU A 131 -17.41 39.76 5.53
C LEU A 131 -15.89 39.87 5.47
N LEU A 132 -15.24 38.87 4.90
CA LEU A 132 -13.85 38.92 4.41
C LEU A 132 -13.73 37.85 3.33
N THR A 133 -13.47 38.23 2.07
CA THR A 133 -12.54 37.59 1.10
C THR A 133 -12.79 37.96 -0.38
N ASN A 134 -11.67 37.97 -1.12
CA ASN A 134 -11.35 38.42 -2.48
C ASN A 134 -12.29 38.00 -3.64
N LEU A 135 -12.22 38.75 -4.75
CA LEU A 135 -13.04 38.61 -5.97
C LEU A 135 -12.99 37.21 -6.61
N GLY A 136 -11.85 36.52 -6.61
CA GLY A 136 -11.71 35.19 -7.22
C GLY A 136 -12.49 34.08 -6.51
N PHE A 137 -12.66 34.19 -5.18
CA PHE A 137 -13.45 33.24 -4.39
C PHE A 137 -14.97 33.41 -4.56
N ARG A 138 -15.44 34.52 -5.16
CA ARG A 138 -16.88 34.78 -5.30
C ARG A 138 -17.54 33.87 -6.32
N GLN A 139 -16.85 33.52 -7.42
CA GLN A 139 -17.41 32.61 -8.43
C GLN A 139 -17.45 31.17 -7.92
N LEU A 140 -16.36 30.71 -7.27
CA LEU A 140 -16.32 29.39 -6.63
C LEU A 140 -17.34 29.29 -5.49
N ARG A 141 -17.49 30.34 -4.66
CA ARG A 141 -18.52 30.40 -3.60
C ARG A 141 -19.93 30.45 -4.18
N ALA A 142 -20.19 31.21 -5.24
CA ALA A 142 -21.50 31.23 -5.91
C ALA A 142 -21.84 29.87 -6.56
N TRP A 143 -20.85 29.18 -7.14
CA TRP A 143 -21.02 27.83 -7.67
C TRP A 143 -21.25 26.81 -6.54
N LEU A 144 -20.49 26.88 -5.45
CA LEU A 144 -20.67 26.07 -4.24
C LEU A 144 -22.03 26.34 -3.57
N ASP A 145 -22.51 27.58 -3.56
CA ASP A 145 -23.83 27.95 -3.05
C ASP A 145 -24.95 27.49 -3.99
N ALA A 146 -24.73 27.50 -5.31
CA ALA A 146 -25.66 26.90 -6.29
C ALA A 146 -25.69 25.35 -6.20
N TYR A 147 -24.56 24.73 -5.85
CA TYR A 147 -24.38 23.29 -5.68
C TYR A 147 -24.89 22.78 -4.32
N ALA A 148 -24.73 23.56 -3.25
CA ALA A 148 -25.01 23.17 -1.86
C ALA A 148 -26.28 23.81 -1.25
N SER A 149 -26.84 24.88 -1.84
CA SER A 149 -28.06 25.48 -1.28
C SER A 149 -29.22 24.49 -1.36
N GLU A 150 -30.02 24.46 -0.28
CA GLU A 150 -31.20 23.60 -0.15
C GLU A 150 -32.13 23.66 -1.39
N LYS A 151 -32.19 24.81 -2.07
CA LYS A 151 -33.06 25.08 -3.22
C LYS A 151 -32.34 25.08 -4.58
N GLY A 152 -31.01 24.95 -4.62
CA GLY A 152 -30.24 24.88 -5.86
C GLY A 152 -30.61 23.65 -6.70
N HIS A 153 -30.25 23.61 -7.98
CA HIS A 153 -30.63 22.51 -8.89
C HIS A 153 -30.23 21.13 -8.37
N PHE A 154 -29.06 21.02 -7.75
CA PHE A 154 -28.53 19.79 -7.15
C PHE A 154 -28.75 19.69 -5.64
N GLY A 155 -29.31 20.72 -5.00
CA GLY A 155 -29.57 20.74 -3.55
C GLY A 155 -30.58 19.68 -3.09
N THR A 156 -30.74 19.50 -1.78
CA THR A 156 -31.63 18.47 -1.20
C THR A 156 -33.12 18.62 -1.55
N LYS A 157 -33.55 19.79 -2.06
CA LYS A 157 -34.88 20.00 -2.67
C LYS A 157 -34.83 20.31 -4.17
N GLY A 158 -33.64 20.23 -4.76
CA GLY A 158 -33.35 20.47 -6.17
C GLY A 158 -33.91 19.39 -7.09
N ALA A 159 -34.07 19.72 -8.36
CA ALA A 159 -34.61 18.81 -9.37
C ALA A 159 -33.62 17.70 -9.79
N LEU A 160 -32.31 17.93 -9.59
CA LEU A 160 -31.21 17.04 -9.99
C LEU A 160 -30.50 16.39 -8.78
N PHE A 161 -31.10 16.44 -7.59
CA PHE A 161 -30.56 15.80 -6.38
C PHE A 161 -30.26 14.31 -6.58
N LEU A 162 -31.22 13.58 -7.15
CA LEU A 162 -31.08 12.14 -7.41
C LEU A 162 -29.97 11.85 -8.42
N TRP A 163 -29.81 12.72 -9.41
CA TRP A 163 -28.73 12.62 -10.39
C TRP A 163 -27.36 12.70 -9.75
N ARG A 164 -27.15 13.70 -8.90
CA ARG A 164 -25.88 13.86 -8.20
C ARG A 164 -25.53 12.61 -7.39
N ASN A 165 -26.48 12.09 -6.61
CA ASN A 165 -26.24 10.93 -5.77
C ASN A 165 -25.87 9.68 -6.59
N GLU A 166 -26.56 9.41 -7.70
CA GLU A 166 -26.18 8.27 -8.55
C GLU A 166 -24.83 8.46 -9.23
N VAL A 167 -24.50 9.68 -9.65
CA VAL A 167 -23.17 9.97 -10.22
C VAL A 167 -22.08 9.70 -9.18
N HIS A 168 -22.26 10.18 -7.94
CA HIS A 168 -21.33 9.88 -6.83
C HIS A 168 -21.19 8.38 -6.59
N GLN A 169 -22.30 7.64 -6.56
CA GLN A 169 -22.27 6.19 -6.35
C GLN A 169 -21.60 5.45 -7.52
N THR A 170 -21.93 5.82 -8.76
CA THR A 170 -21.37 5.18 -9.97
C THR A 170 -19.86 5.42 -10.07
N VAL A 171 -19.43 6.66 -9.87
CA VAL A 171 -18.01 7.03 -9.90
C VAL A 171 -17.25 6.32 -8.78
N SER A 172 -17.80 6.31 -7.56
CA SER A 172 -17.20 5.62 -6.42
C SER A 172 -17.09 4.11 -6.67
N LEU A 173 -18.14 3.47 -7.18
CA LEU A 173 -18.14 2.04 -7.50
C LEU A 173 -17.13 1.70 -8.61
N ALA A 174 -17.02 2.54 -9.64
CA ALA A 174 -16.04 2.36 -10.72
C ALA A 174 -14.61 2.48 -10.19
N SER A 175 -14.32 3.52 -9.40
CA SER A 175 -13.00 3.70 -8.77
C SER A 175 -12.64 2.53 -7.86
N GLN A 176 -13.57 2.07 -7.03
CA GLN A 176 -13.36 0.92 -6.15
C GLN A 176 -13.18 -0.38 -6.96
N THR A 177 -13.89 -0.56 -8.08
CA THR A 177 -13.75 -1.74 -8.94
C THR A 177 -12.34 -1.83 -9.53
N VAL A 178 -11.80 -0.72 -10.04
CA VAL A 178 -10.43 -0.68 -10.58
C VAL A 178 -9.44 -1.10 -9.51
N GLU A 179 -9.62 -0.60 -8.29
CA GLU A 179 -8.71 -0.92 -7.19
C GLU A 179 -8.80 -2.38 -6.76
N VAL A 180 -10.01 -2.93 -6.63
CA VAL A 180 -10.16 -4.36 -6.30
C VAL A 180 -9.58 -5.26 -7.39
N TYR A 181 -9.73 -4.90 -8.66
CA TYR A 181 -9.10 -5.64 -9.75
C TYR A 181 -7.57 -5.64 -9.60
N ASN A 182 -6.95 -4.49 -9.37
CA ASN A 182 -5.51 -4.38 -9.13
C ASN A 182 -5.04 -5.19 -7.91
N ILE A 183 -5.85 -5.21 -6.84
CA ILE A 183 -5.62 -6.05 -5.66
C ILE A 183 -5.67 -7.54 -6.03
N SER A 184 -6.61 -7.96 -6.88
CA SER A 184 -6.73 -9.37 -7.30
C SER A 184 -5.48 -9.88 -8.04
N LEU A 185 -4.82 -9.00 -8.81
CA LEU A 185 -3.58 -9.32 -9.54
C LEU A 185 -2.35 -9.52 -8.63
N SER A 186 -2.42 -9.05 -7.39
CA SER A 186 -1.29 -9.00 -6.46
C SER A 186 -1.60 -9.65 -5.10
N SER A 187 -2.79 -10.24 -4.94
CA SER A 187 -3.22 -10.84 -3.69
C SER A 187 -3.04 -12.35 -3.71
N THR A 188 -2.32 -12.84 -2.71
CA THR A 188 -2.10 -14.26 -2.41
C THR A 188 -3.16 -14.84 -1.48
N SER A 189 -4.19 -14.04 -1.13
CA SER A 189 -5.32 -14.47 -0.29
C SER A 189 -6.62 -14.45 -1.07
N SER A 190 -7.19 -15.64 -1.30
CA SER A 190 -8.48 -15.83 -1.97
C SER A 190 -9.63 -15.31 -1.10
N GLY A 191 -9.53 -15.48 0.23
CA GLY A 191 -10.49 -14.93 1.19
C GLY A 191 -10.52 -13.40 1.19
N LEU A 192 -9.36 -12.74 1.12
CA LEU A 192 -9.29 -11.28 0.99
C LEU A 192 -9.93 -10.81 -0.32
N ASN A 193 -9.64 -11.50 -1.43
CA ASN A 193 -10.24 -11.18 -2.74
C ASN A 193 -11.76 -11.32 -2.71
N LEU A 194 -12.27 -12.39 -2.08
CA LEU A 194 -13.71 -12.58 -1.90
C LEU A 194 -14.34 -11.49 -1.03
N ALA A 195 -13.66 -11.04 0.03
CA ALA A 195 -14.15 -9.95 0.88
C ALA A 195 -14.28 -8.63 0.11
N TYR A 196 -13.25 -8.27 -0.69
CA TYR A 196 -13.30 -7.10 -1.56
C TYR A 196 -14.42 -7.21 -2.62
N ALA A 197 -14.51 -8.34 -3.31
CA ALA A 197 -15.55 -8.59 -4.31
C ALA A 197 -16.96 -8.54 -3.71
N SER A 198 -17.14 -9.09 -2.50
CA SER A 198 -18.39 -9.04 -1.75
C SER A 198 -18.79 -7.60 -1.42
N CYS A 199 -17.85 -6.73 -1.06
CA CYS A 199 -18.13 -5.32 -0.82
C CYS A 199 -18.62 -4.60 -2.10
N ILE A 200 -18.00 -4.87 -3.26
CA ILE A 200 -18.45 -4.35 -4.56
C ILE A 200 -19.86 -4.86 -4.90
N GLY A 201 -20.09 -6.17 -4.74
CA GLY A 201 -21.38 -6.80 -4.98
C GLY A 201 -22.50 -6.22 -4.11
N LEU A 202 -22.25 -6.11 -2.80
CA LEU A 202 -23.18 -5.51 -1.85
C LEU A 202 -23.49 -4.05 -2.23
N ASN A 203 -22.48 -3.27 -2.62
CA ASN A 203 -22.68 -1.86 -3.00
C ASN A 203 -23.62 -1.73 -4.22
N GLY A 204 -23.51 -2.64 -5.19
CA GLY A 204 -24.40 -2.70 -6.36
C GLY A 204 -25.87 -2.99 -6.02
N VAL A 205 -26.16 -3.80 -5.00
CA VAL A 205 -27.54 -4.31 -4.71
C VAL A 205 -28.26 -3.60 -3.56
N MET A 206 -27.54 -2.86 -2.73
CA MET A 206 -28.08 -2.35 -1.48
C MET A 206 -29.12 -1.23 -1.66
N ALA A 207 -28.94 -0.36 -2.65
CA ALA A 207 -29.88 0.72 -2.94
C ALA A 207 -31.27 0.20 -3.40
N PRO A 208 -31.37 -0.80 -4.30
CA PRO A 208 -32.62 -1.51 -4.57
C PRO A 208 -33.23 -2.17 -3.32
N PHE A 209 -32.41 -2.83 -2.50
CA PHE A 209 -32.89 -3.53 -1.31
C PHE A 209 -33.55 -2.58 -0.29
N VAL A 210 -32.92 -1.45 0.04
CA VAL A 210 -33.44 -0.44 1.00
C VAL A 210 -34.85 0.05 0.64
N ARG A 211 -35.18 0.08 -0.64
CA ARG A 211 -36.47 0.57 -1.12
C ARG A 211 -37.60 -0.44 -0.94
N MET A 212 -37.28 -1.74 -1.01
CA MET A 212 -38.24 -2.82 -0.78
C MET A 212 -38.67 -2.88 0.69
N VAL A 213 -37.81 -2.46 1.61
CA VAL A 213 -38.12 -2.42 3.05
C VAL A 213 -39.14 -1.30 3.32
N PRO A 214 -40.23 -1.56 4.08
CA PRO A 214 -41.25 -0.56 4.41
C PRO A 214 -40.74 0.42 5.48
N LEU A 215 -39.85 1.33 5.08
CA LEU A 215 -39.31 2.38 5.94
C LEU A 215 -39.93 3.75 5.62
N SER A 216 -39.86 4.69 6.55
CA SER A 216 -40.25 6.07 6.28
C SER A 216 -39.39 6.67 5.16
N PRO A 217 -39.90 7.61 4.35
CA PRO A 217 -39.17 8.21 3.23
C PRO A 217 -37.81 8.83 3.64
N VAL A 218 -37.75 9.40 4.85
CA VAL A 218 -36.51 9.92 5.44
C VAL A 218 -35.50 8.80 5.68
N LEU A 219 -35.93 7.72 6.34
CA LEU A 219 -35.05 6.61 6.68
C LEU A 219 -34.59 5.85 5.43
N LYS A 220 -35.46 5.66 4.42
CA LYS A 220 -35.06 5.10 3.11
C LYS A 220 -33.90 5.89 2.48
N ARG A 221 -34.02 7.22 2.44
CA ARG A 221 -32.99 8.10 1.84
C ARG A 221 -31.71 8.09 2.65
N THR A 222 -31.83 8.17 3.98
CA THR A 222 -30.67 8.11 4.87
C THR A 222 -29.92 6.79 4.70
N LEU A 223 -30.61 5.64 4.75
CA LEU A 223 -29.95 4.34 4.60
C LEU A 223 -29.37 4.13 3.20
N ALA A 224 -30.04 4.60 2.15
CA ALA A 224 -29.53 4.50 0.77
C ALA A 224 -28.21 5.27 0.53
N MET A 225 -27.92 6.29 1.34
CA MET A 225 -26.65 7.03 1.32
C MET A 225 -25.63 6.48 2.33
N MET A 226 -26.09 6.13 3.53
CA MET A 226 -25.23 5.64 4.62
C MET A 226 -24.64 4.27 4.31
N LEU A 227 -25.44 3.34 3.78
CA LEU A 227 -24.96 1.98 3.57
C LEU A 227 -23.81 1.92 2.54
N PRO A 228 -23.88 2.58 1.36
CA PRO A 228 -22.73 2.68 0.46
C PRO A 228 -21.50 3.35 1.09
N ALA A 229 -21.70 4.35 1.97
CA ALA A 229 -20.60 4.98 2.71
C ALA A 229 -19.94 4.01 3.69
N VAL A 230 -20.72 3.15 4.36
CA VAL A 230 -20.20 2.08 5.22
C VAL A 230 -19.40 1.05 4.41
N LEU A 231 -19.92 0.59 3.26
CA LEU A 231 -19.17 -0.34 2.41
C LEU A 231 -17.90 0.29 1.85
N THR A 232 -17.95 1.56 1.46
CA THR A 232 -16.76 2.31 1.02
C THR A 232 -15.75 2.41 2.16
N MET A 233 -16.20 2.63 3.40
CA MET A 233 -15.33 2.61 4.57
C MET A 233 -14.67 1.24 4.76
N VAL A 234 -15.44 0.15 4.69
CA VAL A 234 -14.88 -1.21 4.78
C VAL A 234 -13.83 -1.46 3.70
N LEU A 235 -14.16 -1.13 2.44
CA LEU A 235 -13.30 -1.41 1.29
C LEU A 235 -12.03 -0.56 1.26
N VAL A 236 -12.17 0.76 1.48
CA VAL A 236 -11.07 1.72 1.32
C VAL A 236 -10.28 1.88 2.61
N CYS A 237 -10.93 1.78 3.77
CA CYS A 237 -10.27 1.99 5.05
C CYS A 237 -9.94 0.68 5.78
N LEU A 238 -10.90 -0.22 5.99
CA LEU A 238 -10.67 -1.40 6.85
C LEU A 238 -9.81 -2.46 6.17
N LEU A 239 -10.21 -2.93 4.99
CA LEU A 239 -9.58 -4.09 4.34
C LEU A 239 -8.09 -3.88 4.04
N PRO A 240 -7.60 -2.70 3.59
CA PRO A 240 -6.17 -2.50 3.38
C PRO A 240 -5.36 -2.64 4.68
N TRP A 241 -5.87 -2.11 5.80
CA TRP A 241 -5.20 -2.26 7.10
C TRP A 241 -5.27 -3.69 7.63
N VAL A 242 -6.38 -4.41 7.41
CA VAL A 242 -6.48 -5.84 7.73
C VAL A 242 -5.47 -6.66 6.93
N ALA A 243 -5.28 -6.33 5.65
CA ALA A 243 -4.31 -7.02 4.80
C ALA A 243 -2.85 -6.79 5.25
N VAL A 244 -2.54 -5.61 5.81
CA VAL A 244 -1.19 -5.27 6.27
C VAL A 244 -0.93 -5.66 7.72
N ALA A 245 -1.96 -5.81 8.56
CA ALA A 245 -1.83 -6.08 9.98
C ALA A 245 -0.86 -7.23 10.35
N PRO A 246 -0.82 -8.38 9.64
CA PRO A 246 0.12 -9.46 9.93
C PRO A 246 1.60 -9.06 9.78
N TYR A 247 1.89 -8.03 8.98
CA TYR A 247 3.24 -7.62 8.62
C TYR A 247 3.74 -6.40 9.42
N VAL A 248 2.88 -5.82 10.26
CA VAL A 248 3.25 -4.65 11.08
C VAL A 248 4.31 -4.99 12.12
N SER A 249 4.43 -6.25 12.53
CA SER A 249 5.46 -6.71 13.48
C SER A 249 6.87 -6.47 12.98
N TYR A 250 7.13 -6.61 11.68
CA TYR A 250 8.44 -6.34 11.07
C TYR A 250 8.94 -4.93 11.39
N PHE A 251 8.07 -3.92 11.27
CA PHE A 251 8.43 -2.53 11.58
C PHE A 251 8.58 -2.23 13.08
N ARG A 252 8.36 -3.21 13.96
CA ARG A 252 8.50 -3.08 15.42
C ARG A 252 9.59 -3.96 16.01
N GLN A 253 10.22 -4.82 15.21
CA GLN A 253 11.24 -5.74 15.68
C GLN A 253 12.62 -5.08 15.80
N THR A 254 13.50 -5.70 16.58
CA THR A 254 14.93 -5.40 16.57
C THR A 254 15.52 -5.74 15.19
N PRO A 255 16.64 -5.13 14.78
CA PRO A 255 17.27 -5.42 13.49
C PRO A 255 17.47 -6.92 13.22
N GLN A 256 17.85 -7.69 14.24
CA GLN A 256 17.99 -9.15 14.13
C GLN A 256 16.66 -9.87 13.84
N GLY A 257 15.57 -9.53 14.55
CA GLY A 257 14.26 -10.11 14.28
C GLY A 257 13.65 -9.65 12.95
N GLN A 258 14.08 -8.50 12.41
CA GLN A 258 13.76 -8.08 11.05
C GLN A 258 14.46 -8.94 10.01
N ASN A 259 15.73 -9.28 10.24
CA ASN A 259 16.50 -10.16 9.36
C ASN A 259 15.87 -11.55 9.26
N ASP A 260 15.47 -12.17 10.37
CA ASP A 260 14.81 -13.49 10.33
C ASP A 260 13.57 -13.51 9.42
N LEU A 261 12.78 -12.43 9.45
CA LEU A 261 11.59 -12.28 8.60
C LEU A 261 11.93 -11.92 7.15
N LEU A 262 13.05 -11.24 6.91
CA LEU A 262 13.52 -10.87 5.57
C LEU A 262 13.82 -12.13 4.73
N TYR A 263 14.39 -13.15 5.35
CA TYR A 263 14.75 -14.42 4.70
C TYR A 263 13.62 -15.47 4.67
N ASP A 264 12.49 -15.25 5.35
CA ASP A 264 11.25 -15.93 5.01
C ASP A 264 10.66 -15.29 3.76
N ILE A 265 11.13 -15.77 2.60
CA ILE A 265 10.80 -15.24 1.28
C ILE A 265 9.29 -15.14 1.02
N VAL A 266 8.53 -16.15 1.44
CA VAL A 266 7.08 -16.16 1.21
C VAL A 266 6.43 -15.09 2.07
N TRP A 267 6.83 -15.01 3.35
CA TRP A 267 6.36 -13.98 4.26
C TRP A 267 6.74 -12.58 3.77
N PHE A 268 8.02 -12.35 3.46
CA PHE A 268 8.58 -11.06 3.06
C PHE A 268 7.93 -10.57 1.77
N TYR A 269 7.82 -11.44 0.77
CA TYR A 269 7.15 -11.08 -0.47
C TYR A 269 5.68 -10.69 -0.25
N ASN A 270 4.95 -11.45 0.57
CA ASN A 270 3.58 -11.11 0.93
C ASN A 270 3.53 -9.76 1.68
N ALA A 271 4.48 -9.50 2.58
CA ALA A 271 4.59 -8.24 3.32
C ALA A 271 4.78 -7.05 2.39
N ILE A 272 5.73 -7.10 1.47
CA ILE A 272 6.02 -6.05 0.49
C ILE A 272 4.80 -5.81 -0.41
N ARG A 273 4.16 -6.87 -0.92
CA ARG A 273 2.98 -6.72 -1.79
C ARG A 273 1.77 -6.15 -1.08
N MET A 274 1.50 -6.59 0.15
CA MET A 274 0.39 -6.05 0.94
C MET A 274 0.69 -4.62 1.40
N GLY A 275 1.92 -4.34 1.82
CA GLY A 275 2.38 -3.00 2.16
C GLY A 275 2.23 -2.01 1.01
N ARG A 276 2.60 -2.42 -0.22
CA ARG A 276 2.46 -1.57 -1.43
C ARG A 276 1.03 -1.12 -1.70
N LYS A 277 0.01 -1.85 -1.21
CA LYS A 277 -1.41 -1.48 -1.35
C LYS A 277 -1.82 -0.31 -0.47
N LEU A 278 -1.03 0.08 0.54
CA LEU A 278 -1.31 1.30 1.32
C LEU A 278 -0.87 2.57 0.60
N PHE A 279 0.20 2.47 -0.20
CA PHE A 279 0.84 3.62 -0.82
C PHE A 279 0.30 3.91 -2.22
N MET A 280 0.22 5.19 -2.56
CA MET A 280 -0.16 5.66 -3.89
C MET A 280 1.09 6.17 -4.60
N ALA A 281 1.57 5.44 -5.60
CA ALA A 281 2.75 5.82 -6.37
C ALA A 281 2.40 6.50 -7.70
N THR A 282 1.19 6.25 -8.23
CA THR A 282 0.74 6.74 -9.54
C THR A 282 -0.46 7.66 -9.42
N THR A 283 -0.65 8.52 -10.42
CA THR A 283 -1.83 9.40 -10.50
C THR A 283 -3.14 8.61 -10.51
N VAL A 284 -3.17 7.43 -11.14
CA VAL A 284 -4.36 6.58 -11.19
C VAL A 284 -4.71 6.07 -9.78
N GLU A 285 -3.74 5.62 -9.00
CA GLU A 285 -3.95 5.20 -7.60
C GLU A 285 -4.43 6.37 -6.74
N ILE A 286 -3.84 7.56 -6.89
CA ILE A 286 -4.27 8.76 -6.16
C ILE A 286 -5.75 9.06 -6.45
N VAL A 287 -6.13 9.12 -7.73
CA VAL A 287 -7.52 9.45 -8.11
C VAL A 287 -8.49 8.37 -7.63
N THR A 288 -8.21 7.10 -7.89
CA THR A 288 -9.13 5.99 -7.59
C THR A 288 -9.32 5.76 -6.10
N ARG A 289 -8.32 6.03 -5.25
CA ARG A 289 -8.44 5.88 -3.79
C ARG A 289 -9.02 7.12 -3.09
N ILE A 290 -8.73 8.32 -3.58
CA ILE A 290 -9.16 9.56 -2.93
C ILE A 290 -10.58 9.96 -3.32
N LEU A 291 -10.99 9.70 -4.57
CA LEU A 291 -12.31 10.09 -5.07
C LEU A 291 -13.48 9.49 -4.26
N PRO A 292 -13.47 8.19 -3.88
CA PRO A 292 -14.48 7.63 -2.97
C PRO A 292 -14.55 8.36 -1.61
N CYS A 293 -13.41 8.73 -1.02
CA CYS A 293 -13.35 9.47 0.24
C CYS A 293 -14.02 10.84 0.12
N ILE A 294 -13.74 11.56 -0.97
CA ILE A 294 -14.38 12.85 -1.27
C ILE A 294 -15.90 12.69 -1.46
N CYS A 295 -16.33 11.67 -2.20
CA CYS A 295 -17.76 11.37 -2.37
C CYS A 295 -18.47 11.11 -1.03
N VAL A 296 -17.81 10.42 -0.10
CA VAL A 296 -18.35 10.17 1.26
C VAL A 296 -18.53 11.48 2.04
N ILE A 297 -17.60 12.45 1.95
CA ILE A 297 -17.77 13.76 2.60
C ILE A 297 -19.10 14.40 2.20
N PHE A 298 -19.37 14.45 0.89
CA PHE A 298 -20.61 15.04 0.39
C PHE A 298 -21.85 14.24 0.82
N GLY A 299 -21.82 12.92 0.67
CA GLY A 299 -22.93 12.05 1.06
C GLY A 299 -23.28 12.14 2.55
N LEU A 300 -22.28 12.10 3.44
CA LEU A 300 -22.50 12.17 4.88
C LEU A 300 -22.99 13.54 5.36
N ARG A 301 -22.50 14.62 4.76
CA ARG A 301 -23.01 15.98 5.03
C ARG A 301 -24.49 16.10 4.65
N GLU A 302 -24.90 15.48 3.55
CA GLU A 302 -26.30 15.45 3.14
C GLU A 302 -27.16 14.65 4.12
N VAL A 303 -26.67 13.50 4.56
CA VAL A 303 -27.35 12.68 5.58
C VAL A 303 -27.51 13.47 6.88
N GLU A 304 -26.46 14.14 7.37
CA GLU A 304 -26.55 14.95 8.58
C GLU A 304 -27.60 16.05 8.47
N TYR A 305 -27.66 16.72 7.33
CA TYR A 305 -28.67 17.74 7.06
C TYR A 305 -30.09 17.16 7.12
N ILE A 306 -30.32 16.01 6.47
CA ILE A 306 -31.62 15.32 6.47
C ILE A 306 -32.03 14.92 7.89
N LEU A 307 -31.12 14.30 8.65
CA LEU A 307 -31.35 13.86 10.03
C LEU A 307 -31.66 15.04 10.95
N SER A 308 -30.88 16.11 10.87
CA SER A 308 -31.07 17.35 11.63
C SER A 308 -32.46 17.92 11.45
N ARG A 309 -32.94 17.98 10.21
CA ARG A 309 -34.26 18.51 9.88
C ARG A 309 -35.42 17.59 10.24
N ALA A 310 -35.25 16.29 10.10
CA ALA A 310 -36.26 15.31 10.48
C ALA A 310 -36.47 15.26 12.01
N TYR A 311 -35.41 15.53 12.78
CA TYR A 311 -35.48 15.58 14.24
C TYR A 311 -35.98 16.93 14.78
N ASP A 312 -35.40 18.05 14.32
CA ASP A 312 -35.74 19.39 14.81
C ASP A 312 -36.16 20.31 13.65
N ASN A 313 -37.45 20.64 13.61
CA ASN A 313 -38.04 21.50 12.58
C ASN A 313 -37.72 23.00 12.76
N ASN A 314 -37.27 23.42 13.95
CA ASN A 314 -36.99 24.83 14.27
C ASN A 314 -35.53 25.21 14.00
N LEU A 315 -34.67 24.23 13.72
CA LEU A 315 -33.25 24.43 13.43
C LEU A 315 -33.06 25.16 12.08
N ARG A 316 -32.71 26.46 12.14
CA ARG A 316 -32.22 27.23 10.98
C ARG A 316 -30.75 26.88 10.74
N TYR A 317 -30.49 25.92 9.85
CA TYR A 317 -29.14 25.61 9.40
C TYR A 317 -28.52 26.85 8.74
N SER A 318 -27.28 27.20 9.10
CA SER A 318 -26.51 28.27 8.44
C SER A 318 -26.01 27.78 7.07
N MET A 319 -26.94 27.54 6.16
CA MET A 319 -26.69 27.76 4.74
C MET A 319 -27.61 28.92 4.40
N ALA A 320 -27.19 30.13 4.78
CA ALA A 320 -27.94 31.33 4.43
C ALA A 320 -28.14 31.31 2.91
N PRO A 321 -29.39 31.29 2.41
CA PRO A 321 -29.59 31.48 1.00
C PRO A 321 -29.18 32.93 0.72
N VAL A 322 -28.06 33.13 0.01
CA VAL A 322 -27.92 34.37 -0.74
C VAL A 322 -29.10 34.38 -1.70
N HIS A 323 -30.04 35.29 -1.48
CA HIS A 323 -31.21 35.47 -2.32
C HIS A 323 -30.75 35.95 -3.71
N LEU A 324 -30.32 35.02 -4.56
CA LEU A 324 -30.22 35.27 -5.99
C LEU A 324 -31.64 35.34 -6.56
N LYS A 325 -31.93 36.45 -7.23
CA LYS A 325 -33.22 36.72 -7.88
C LYS A 325 -33.58 35.54 -8.77
N ARG A 326 -34.79 35.05 -8.55
CA ARG A 326 -35.41 33.92 -9.25
C ARG A 326 -35.59 34.28 -10.73
N HIS A 327 -34.80 33.72 -11.64
CA HIS A 327 -35.06 33.85 -13.07
C HIS A 327 -36.15 32.85 -13.49
N HIS A 328 -37.30 33.39 -13.88
CA HIS A 328 -38.53 32.68 -14.25
C HIS A 328 -38.44 31.76 -15.51
N LYS A 329 -37.25 31.50 -16.07
CA LYS A 329 -37.04 30.65 -17.26
C LYS A 329 -36.81 29.15 -16.96
N GLU A 330 -36.85 28.73 -15.69
CA GLU A 330 -36.42 27.39 -15.23
C GLU A 330 -37.42 26.23 -15.47
N GLN A 331 -38.67 26.49 -15.86
CA GLN A 331 -39.66 25.41 -16.06
C GLN A 331 -39.52 24.67 -17.40
N SER A 332 -38.84 25.26 -18.40
CA SER A 332 -38.73 24.72 -19.76
C SER A 332 -37.69 23.58 -19.90
N MET A 333 -36.54 23.67 -19.21
CA MET A 333 -35.51 22.62 -19.20
C MET A 333 -35.99 21.30 -18.55
N ARG A 334 -37.06 21.34 -17.76
CA ARG A 334 -37.58 20.20 -16.97
C ARG A 334 -38.11 19.03 -17.80
N PHE A 335 -38.54 19.23 -19.04
CA PHE A 335 -39.22 18.17 -19.81
C PHE A 335 -38.36 17.55 -20.91
N LYS A 336 -37.44 18.31 -21.52
CA LYS A 336 -36.70 17.85 -22.70
C LYS A 336 -35.72 16.71 -22.40
N TYR A 337 -35.04 16.78 -21.25
CA TYR A 337 -34.02 15.79 -20.86
C TYR A 337 -34.47 14.80 -19.78
N ALA A 338 -35.63 14.99 -19.14
CA ALA A 338 -36.05 14.17 -18.01
C ALA A 338 -36.26 12.69 -18.36
N ARG A 339 -36.74 12.38 -19.57
CA ARG A 339 -36.86 10.99 -20.05
C ARG A 339 -35.50 10.35 -20.30
N ILE A 340 -34.60 11.07 -20.99
CA ILE A 340 -33.25 10.60 -21.32
C ILE A 340 -32.47 10.34 -20.03
N LEU A 341 -32.46 11.33 -19.14
CA LEU A 341 -31.89 11.20 -17.80
C LEU A 341 -32.50 9.97 -17.12
N ARG A 342 -33.82 9.89 -16.95
CA ARG A 342 -34.45 8.73 -16.32
C ARG A 342 -34.01 7.39 -16.91
N GLY A 343 -33.84 7.29 -18.23
CA GLY A 343 -33.27 6.11 -18.90
C GLY A 343 -31.84 5.81 -18.44
N ILE A 344 -30.95 6.81 -18.47
CA ILE A 344 -29.55 6.69 -18.02
C ILE A 344 -29.48 6.25 -16.54
N PHE A 345 -30.35 6.78 -15.69
CA PHE A 345 -30.42 6.42 -14.26
C PHE A 345 -30.75 4.94 -14.06
N ILE A 346 -31.77 4.46 -14.76
CA ILE A 346 -32.20 3.06 -14.69
C ILE A 346 -31.09 2.15 -15.25
N ALA A 347 -30.50 2.54 -16.39
CA ALA A 347 -29.41 1.80 -17.00
C ALA A 347 -28.20 1.69 -16.06
N SER A 348 -27.75 2.80 -15.47
CA SER A 348 -26.65 2.84 -14.49
C SER A 348 -26.88 1.85 -13.34
N ARG A 349 -28.10 1.78 -12.79
CA ARG A 349 -28.42 0.87 -11.69
C ARG A 349 -28.48 -0.58 -12.09
N LEU A 350 -29.08 -0.88 -13.23
CA LEU A 350 -29.09 -2.23 -13.78
C LEU A 350 -27.65 -2.69 -14.03
N THR A 351 -26.81 -1.82 -14.59
CA THR A 351 -25.39 -2.10 -14.79
C THR A 351 -24.66 -2.31 -13.47
N SER A 352 -24.86 -1.47 -12.46
CA SER A 352 -24.22 -1.63 -11.14
C SER A 352 -24.63 -2.94 -10.43
N VAL A 353 -25.91 -3.31 -10.49
CA VAL A 353 -26.41 -4.58 -9.94
C VAL A 353 -25.82 -5.78 -10.69
N ALA A 354 -25.88 -5.75 -12.03
CA ALA A 354 -25.36 -6.81 -12.87
C ALA A 354 -23.84 -6.97 -12.67
N TRP A 355 -23.10 -5.86 -12.62
CA TRP A 355 -21.67 -5.83 -12.39
C TRP A 355 -21.30 -6.35 -11.00
N GLY A 356 -21.98 -5.89 -9.96
CA GLY A 356 -21.75 -6.36 -8.59
C GLY A 356 -22.00 -7.86 -8.45
N ALA A 357 -23.10 -8.38 -9.03
CA ALA A 357 -23.38 -9.81 -9.05
C ALA A 357 -22.31 -10.58 -9.85
N PHE A 358 -21.91 -10.07 -11.01
CA PHE A 358 -20.87 -10.67 -11.84
C PHE A 358 -19.54 -10.80 -11.10
N VAL A 359 -19.07 -9.73 -10.45
CA VAL A 359 -17.80 -9.73 -9.68
C VAL A 359 -17.83 -10.72 -8.52
N VAL A 360 -18.95 -10.84 -7.79
CA VAL A 360 -19.09 -11.82 -6.69
C VAL A 360 -19.12 -13.24 -7.23
N VAL A 361 -19.92 -13.51 -8.27
CA VAL A 361 -20.00 -14.84 -8.89
C VAL A 361 -18.62 -15.26 -9.42
N LEU A 362 -17.91 -14.36 -10.07
CA LEU A 362 -16.56 -14.60 -10.57
C LEU A 362 -15.61 -14.97 -9.43
N SER A 363 -15.66 -14.23 -8.31
CA SER A 363 -14.82 -14.51 -7.13
C SER A 363 -15.18 -15.82 -6.43
N LEU A 364 -16.46 -16.20 -6.41
CA LEU A 364 -16.91 -17.49 -5.87
C LEU A 364 -16.50 -18.66 -6.77
N ILE A 365 -16.68 -18.53 -8.09
CA ILE A 365 -16.21 -19.51 -9.07
C ILE A 365 -14.71 -19.73 -8.88
N TYR A 366 -13.95 -18.64 -8.75
CA TYR A 366 -12.51 -18.70 -8.60
C TYR A 366 -12.09 -19.34 -7.26
N SER A 367 -12.68 -18.90 -6.15
CA SER A 367 -12.42 -19.50 -4.83
C SER A 367 -12.78 -20.98 -4.78
N HIS A 368 -13.85 -21.39 -5.46
CA HIS A 368 -14.26 -22.79 -5.52
C HIS A 368 -13.37 -23.61 -6.46
N TRP A 369 -12.99 -23.04 -7.60
CA TRP A 369 -12.10 -23.67 -8.56
C TRP A 369 -10.75 -24.00 -7.94
N ASN A 370 -10.17 -23.09 -7.16
CA ASN A 370 -8.90 -23.34 -6.46
C ASN A 370 -9.00 -24.46 -5.43
N TYR A 371 -10.15 -24.64 -4.80
CA TYR A 371 -10.35 -25.75 -3.87
C TYR A 371 -10.35 -27.11 -4.59
N LEU A 372 -10.82 -27.15 -5.85
CA LEU A 372 -10.93 -28.37 -6.64
C LEU A 372 -9.69 -28.66 -7.50
N ARG A 373 -8.83 -27.66 -7.71
CA ARG A 373 -7.66 -27.79 -8.55
C ARG A 373 -6.57 -28.63 -7.88
N GLU A 374 -5.90 -29.47 -8.65
CA GLU A 374 -4.58 -29.97 -8.27
C GLU A 374 -3.61 -28.80 -8.06
N THR A 375 -2.56 -29.03 -7.26
CA THR A 375 -1.55 -28.02 -6.95
C THR A 375 -0.99 -27.39 -8.23
N CYS A 376 -0.60 -26.12 -8.14
CA CYS A 376 0.17 -25.42 -9.16
C CYS A 376 1.41 -26.20 -9.62
N THR A 377 2.16 -25.64 -10.60
CA THR A 377 3.46 -26.18 -11.04
C THR A 377 4.28 -26.67 -9.83
N PRO A 378 4.84 -27.90 -9.87
CA PRO A 378 5.63 -28.42 -8.76
C PRO A 378 6.66 -27.40 -8.26
N GLY A 379 6.74 -27.22 -6.94
CA GLY A 379 7.60 -26.20 -6.31
C GLY A 379 7.01 -24.78 -6.28
N CYS A 380 5.77 -24.56 -6.73
CA CYS A 380 5.11 -23.28 -6.52
C CYS A 380 4.81 -23.05 -5.03
N ARG A 381 5.37 -21.98 -4.45
CA ARG A 381 5.23 -21.66 -3.02
C ARG A 381 4.09 -20.69 -2.71
N THR A 382 3.75 -19.83 -3.65
CA THR A 382 2.57 -18.95 -3.55
C THR A 382 2.07 -18.53 -4.92
N GLU A 383 0.78 -18.25 -5.01
CA GLU A 383 0.07 -17.89 -6.24
C GLU A 383 -0.86 -16.69 -6.04
N VAL A 384 -1.26 -16.05 -7.15
CA VAL A 384 -2.23 -14.95 -7.15
C VAL A 384 -3.53 -15.34 -7.83
N TYR A 385 -4.55 -14.55 -7.54
CA TYR A 385 -5.94 -14.90 -7.82
C TYR A 385 -6.68 -13.84 -8.67
N PRO A 386 -6.28 -13.60 -9.95
CA PRO A 386 -6.95 -12.64 -10.82
C PRO A 386 -8.38 -13.03 -11.17
N TRP A 387 -9.21 -12.02 -11.38
CA TRP A 387 -10.62 -12.19 -11.73
C TRP A 387 -10.89 -12.97 -13.04
N PHE A 388 -10.10 -12.73 -14.08
CA PHE A 388 -10.46 -13.15 -15.45
C PHE A 388 -9.62 -14.30 -16.02
N THR A 389 -8.88 -15.01 -15.17
CA THR A 389 -8.19 -16.22 -15.59
C THR A 389 -8.44 -17.31 -14.58
N LEU A 390 -8.61 -18.54 -15.07
CA LEU A 390 -8.56 -19.69 -14.19
C LEU A 390 -7.13 -20.17 -14.03
N GLU A 391 -6.20 -19.94 -14.95
CA GLU A 391 -4.82 -20.47 -14.94
C GLU A 391 -4.11 -20.27 -13.59
N CYS A 392 -3.33 -21.27 -13.17
CA CYS A 392 -2.44 -21.08 -12.02
C CYS A 392 -1.41 -20.01 -12.38
N ARG A 393 -1.27 -19.01 -11.50
CA ARG A 393 -0.29 -17.94 -11.63
C ARG A 393 0.64 -17.96 -10.44
N CYS A 394 1.64 -18.84 -10.54
CA CYS A 394 2.69 -18.94 -9.55
C CYS A 394 3.50 -17.64 -9.50
N VAL A 395 3.75 -17.19 -8.27
CA VAL A 395 4.44 -15.93 -8.00
C VAL A 395 5.83 -16.16 -7.43
N VAL A 396 5.95 -17.13 -6.53
CA VAL A 396 7.22 -17.60 -5.98
C VAL A 396 7.39 -19.06 -6.40
N GLN A 397 8.37 -19.31 -7.27
CA GLN A 397 8.64 -20.63 -7.82
C GLN A 397 9.97 -21.15 -7.31
N LEU A 398 9.96 -22.33 -6.68
CA LEU A 398 11.14 -23.13 -6.40
C LEU A 398 11.30 -24.19 -7.49
N VAL A 399 12.47 -24.24 -8.12
CA VAL A 399 12.88 -25.32 -9.03
C VAL A 399 14.05 -26.04 -8.36
N SER A 400 13.76 -27.13 -7.64
CA SER A 400 14.80 -28.03 -7.13
C SER A 400 15.07 -29.11 -8.19
N CYS A 401 16.29 -29.12 -8.76
CA CYS A 401 16.65 -30.16 -9.74
C CYS A 401 16.62 -31.56 -9.10
N ALA A 402 17.03 -31.66 -7.83
CA ALA A 402 17.00 -32.91 -7.06
C ALA A 402 15.56 -33.37 -6.78
N ALA A 403 14.69 -32.50 -6.26
CA ALA A 403 13.30 -32.85 -5.91
C ALA A 403 12.48 -33.31 -7.12
N LEU A 404 12.73 -32.67 -8.26
CA LEU A 404 12.00 -32.92 -9.49
C LEU A 404 12.63 -34.07 -10.29
N ASP A 405 13.78 -34.61 -9.87
CA ASP A 405 14.57 -35.60 -10.60
C ASP A 405 14.80 -35.17 -12.07
N ILE A 406 15.21 -33.90 -12.24
CA ILE A 406 15.45 -33.30 -13.56
C ILE A 406 16.91 -32.88 -13.73
N ASP A 407 17.37 -32.96 -14.98
CA ASP A 407 18.67 -32.43 -15.37
C ASP A 407 18.62 -30.95 -15.77
N GLN A 408 19.79 -30.37 -16.01
CA GLN A 408 19.95 -29.00 -16.48
C GLN A 408 19.18 -28.74 -17.79
N ALA A 409 19.09 -29.72 -18.69
CA ALA A 409 18.47 -29.55 -19.99
C ALA A 409 16.95 -29.43 -19.90
N GLN A 410 16.35 -29.81 -18.77
CA GLN A 410 14.91 -29.76 -18.48
C GLN A 410 14.46 -28.50 -17.70
N VAL A 411 15.40 -27.74 -17.13
CA VAL A 411 15.09 -26.50 -16.39
C VAL A 411 14.34 -25.47 -17.28
N PRO A 412 14.76 -25.18 -18.54
CA PRO A 412 14.04 -24.23 -19.39
C PRO A 412 12.59 -24.61 -19.67
N GLN A 413 12.30 -25.91 -19.83
CA GLN A 413 10.95 -26.44 -20.07
C GLN A 413 10.07 -26.26 -18.84
N THR A 414 10.63 -26.42 -17.65
CA THR A 414 9.95 -26.14 -16.38
C THR A 414 9.57 -24.67 -16.29
N LEU A 415 10.49 -23.76 -16.64
CA LEU A 415 10.20 -22.32 -16.66
C LEU A 415 9.22 -21.91 -17.77
N ALA A 416 9.17 -22.64 -18.89
CA ALA A 416 8.24 -22.36 -19.98
C ALA A 416 6.77 -22.52 -19.57
N GLN A 417 6.48 -23.37 -18.58
CA GLN A 417 5.14 -23.58 -18.02
C GLN A 417 4.64 -22.39 -17.19
N LEU A 418 5.56 -21.54 -16.70
CA LEU A 418 5.21 -20.41 -15.85
C LEU A 418 4.64 -19.25 -16.67
N HIS A 419 3.74 -18.49 -16.06
CA HIS A 419 3.14 -17.32 -16.69
C HIS A 419 4.09 -16.10 -16.61
N PRO A 420 4.46 -15.46 -17.75
CA PRO A 420 5.47 -14.39 -17.82
C PRO A 420 5.29 -13.22 -16.84
N SER A 421 4.06 -12.73 -16.67
CA SER A 421 3.78 -11.58 -15.81
C SER A 421 3.44 -11.93 -14.35
N ALA A 422 3.32 -13.22 -14.02
CA ALA A 422 2.96 -13.67 -12.69
C ALA A 422 4.20 -13.91 -11.81
N LEU A 423 5.23 -14.52 -12.38
CA LEU A 423 6.45 -14.87 -11.67
C LEU A 423 7.16 -13.60 -11.19
N LYS A 424 7.41 -13.52 -9.88
CA LYS A 424 8.16 -12.41 -9.26
C LYS A 424 9.40 -12.92 -8.54
N LEU A 425 9.43 -14.17 -8.11
CA LEU A 425 10.58 -14.72 -7.43
C LEU A 425 10.87 -16.11 -7.96
N LEU A 426 12.11 -16.33 -8.37
CA LEU A 426 12.59 -17.60 -8.85
C LEU A 426 13.72 -18.10 -7.96
N ILE A 427 13.58 -19.32 -7.44
CA ILE A 427 14.59 -20.02 -6.67
C ILE A 427 15.03 -21.23 -7.49
N LEU A 428 16.31 -21.31 -7.84
CA LEU A 428 16.94 -22.46 -8.49
C LEU A 428 17.79 -23.17 -7.44
N ALA A 429 17.42 -24.40 -7.09
CA ALA A 429 18.03 -25.13 -5.98
C ALA A 429 18.55 -26.50 -6.40
N HIS A 430 19.62 -26.95 -5.75
CA HIS A 430 20.14 -28.32 -5.87
C HIS A 430 20.48 -28.75 -7.31
N CYS A 431 20.99 -27.82 -8.13
CA CYS A 431 21.32 -28.06 -9.54
C CYS A 431 22.86 -28.16 -9.72
N PRO A 432 23.43 -29.37 -9.89
CA PRO A 432 24.89 -29.59 -9.90
C PRO A 432 25.61 -29.14 -11.18
N HIS A 433 24.88 -28.84 -12.26
CA HIS A 433 25.44 -28.37 -13.53
C HIS A 433 24.63 -27.19 -14.09
N LEU A 434 24.32 -26.23 -13.21
CA LEU A 434 23.39 -25.16 -13.52
C LEU A 434 23.92 -24.25 -14.64
N VAL A 435 23.24 -24.26 -15.78
CA VAL A 435 23.35 -23.21 -16.80
C VAL A 435 22.14 -22.32 -16.61
N VAL A 436 22.35 -21.11 -16.09
CA VAL A 436 21.22 -20.23 -15.78
C VAL A 436 20.46 -19.93 -17.08
N PRO A 437 19.18 -20.32 -17.18
CA PRO A 437 18.42 -20.18 -18.41
C PRO A 437 18.08 -18.72 -18.69
N SER A 438 17.67 -18.43 -19.92
CA SER A 438 17.21 -17.08 -20.26
C SER A 438 16.00 -16.68 -19.43
N LEU A 439 16.13 -15.63 -18.63
CA LEU A 439 15.06 -15.09 -17.79
C LEU A 439 14.35 -13.90 -18.45
N ALA A 440 14.70 -13.54 -19.69
CA ALA A 440 14.14 -12.37 -20.39
C ALA A 440 12.62 -12.43 -20.61
N ARG A 441 12.02 -13.63 -20.51
CA ARG A 441 10.56 -13.83 -20.54
C ARG A 441 9.85 -13.25 -19.31
N PHE A 442 10.57 -12.98 -18.22
CA PHE A 442 10.02 -12.52 -16.94
C PHE A 442 10.51 -11.10 -16.62
N PRO A 443 10.03 -10.06 -17.34
CA PRO A 443 10.52 -8.68 -17.18
C PRO A 443 10.16 -8.06 -15.82
N ASP A 444 9.18 -8.65 -15.12
CA ASP A 444 8.75 -8.22 -13.79
C ASP A 444 9.36 -9.09 -12.66
N LEU A 445 10.36 -9.93 -12.97
CA LEU A 445 11.06 -10.71 -11.95
C LEU A 445 11.66 -9.73 -10.93
N PHE A 446 11.36 -9.95 -9.66
CA PHE A 446 11.75 -9.12 -8.53
C PHE A 446 12.95 -9.70 -7.79
N GLY A 447 13.01 -11.03 -7.62
CA GLY A 447 14.11 -11.71 -6.94
C GLY A 447 14.57 -12.95 -7.69
N LEU A 448 15.88 -13.20 -7.68
CA LEU A 448 16.48 -14.42 -8.17
C LEU A 448 17.38 -15.02 -7.10
N GLU A 449 17.13 -16.27 -6.74
CA GLU A 449 17.93 -17.01 -5.79
C GLU A 449 18.49 -18.27 -6.43
N ILE A 450 19.78 -18.51 -6.21
CA ILE A 450 20.46 -19.74 -6.58
C ILE A 450 21.00 -20.36 -5.30
N TYR A 451 20.52 -21.55 -4.96
CA TYR A 451 20.86 -22.23 -3.72
C TYR A 451 21.48 -23.59 -3.98
N ASN A 452 22.55 -23.92 -3.26
CA ASN A 452 23.20 -25.23 -3.28
C ASN A 452 23.37 -25.79 -4.71
N SER A 453 23.92 -24.96 -5.60
CA SER A 453 24.01 -25.25 -7.03
C SER A 453 25.40 -24.92 -7.56
N THR A 454 25.84 -25.63 -8.60
CA THR A 454 27.12 -25.35 -9.25
C THR A 454 26.86 -24.65 -10.57
N ILE A 455 27.11 -23.34 -10.61
CA ILE A 455 26.88 -22.50 -11.78
C ILE A 455 27.97 -22.80 -12.81
N SER A 456 27.61 -23.55 -13.84
CA SER A 456 28.51 -23.91 -14.95
C SER A 456 28.58 -22.81 -16.01
N ALA A 457 27.46 -22.11 -16.25
CA ALA A 457 27.42 -20.94 -17.14
C ALA A 457 26.23 -20.03 -16.81
N TRP A 458 26.39 -18.73 -17.07
CA TRP A 458 25.32 -17.74 -17.00
C TRP A 458 25.42 -16.81 -18.22
N PRO A 459 24.91 -17.26 -19.38
CA PRO A 459 25.21 -16.61 -20.67
C PRO A 459 24.48 -15.28 -20.86
N ASP A 460 23.25 -15.16 -20.34
CA ASP A 460 22.40 -14.00 -20.59
C ASP A 460 22.60 -12.90 -19.54
N ALA A 461 22.85 -11.69 -20.03
CA ALA A 461 23.03 -10.53 -19.17
C ALA A 461 21.72 -10.05 -18.54
N ILE A 462 21.77 -9.72 -17.25
CA ILE A 462 20.70 -8.99 -16.58
C ILE A 462 20.83 -7.53 -16.95
N THR A 463 19.88 -6.99 -17.70
CA THR A 463 19.91 -5.60 -18.17
C THR A 463 18.67 -4.81 -17.78
N ALA A 464 18.81 -3.50 -17.59
CA ALA A 464 17.71 -2.57 -17.30
C ALA A 464 16.61 -2.57 -18.37
N ASP A 465 16.97 -2.86 -19.64
CA ASP A 465 16.01 -2.96 -20.75
C ASP A 465 15.12 -4.20 -20.64
N THR A 466 15.61 -5.25 -19.98
CA THR A 466 14.93 -6.54 -19.87
C THR A 466 14.19 -6.68 -18.54
N PHE A 467 14.82 -6.29 -17.44
CA PHE A 467 14.29 -6.47 -16.08
C PHE A 467 13.94 -5.11 -15.47
N THR A 468 12.65 -4.85 -15.34
CA THR A 468 12.12 -3.56 -14.87
C THR A 468 11.86 -3.51 -13.37
N ALA A 469 11.90 -4.67 -12.70
CA ALA A 469 11.53 -4.80 -11.30
C ALA A 469 12.54 -5.61 -10.45
N LEU A 470 13.64 -6.10 -11.06
CA LEU A 470 14.60 -6.95 -10.35
C LEU A 470 15.29 -6.15 -9.27
N SER A 471 15.13 -6.59 -8.03
CA SER A 471 15.54 -5.89 -6.82
C SER A 471 16.70 -6.58 -6.13
N TYR A 472 16.77 -7.91 -6.19
CA TYR A 472 17.86 -8.65 -5.54
C TYR A 472 18.28 -9.91 -6.30
N VAL A 473 19.55 -10.28 -6.12
CA VAL A 473 20.11 -11.55 -6.58
C VAL A 473 20.93 -12.17 -5.45
N THR A 474 20.55 -13.39 -5.05
CA THR A 474 21.24 -14.13 -3.99
C THR A 474 21.80 -15.44 -4.55
N VAL A 475 23.07 -15.72 -4.24
CA VAL A 475 23.77 -16.95 -4.60
C VAL A 475 24.33 -17.58 -3.33
N VAL A 476 23.74 -18.67 -2.88
CA VAL A 476 24.05 -19.32 -1.60
C VAL A 476 24.58 -20.73 -1.82
N ARG A 477 25.63 -21.12 -1.07
CA ARG A 477 26.20 -22.47 -1.09
C ARG A 477 26.54 -22.94 -2.51
N SER A 478 27.11 -22.05 -3.30
CA SER A 478 27.33 -22.28 -4.72
C SER A 478 28.80 -22.13 -5.08
N ASN A 479 29.27 -23.00 -5.98
CA ASN A 479 30.61 -22.88 -6.53
C ASN A 479 30.63 -21.74 -7.56
N LEU A 480 31.28 -20.64 -7.18
CA LEU A 480 31.38 -19.39 -7.92
C LEU A 480 32.80 -18.82 -7.79
N THR A 481 33.72 -19.23 -8.67
CA THR A 481 35.11 -18.78 -8.61
C THR A 481 35.30 -17.31 -8.99
N ALA A 482 34.38 -16.77 -9.79
CA ALA A 482 34.36 -15.38 -10.25
C ALA A 482 32.92 -14.93 -10.43
N VAL A 483 32.67 -13.63 -10.27
CA VAL A 483 31.36 -13.04 -10.52
C VAL A 483 31.03 -13.15 -12.02
N PRO A 484 29.88 -13.73 -12.42
CA PRO A 484 29.55 -13.93 -13.81
C PRO A 484 29.18 -12.60 -14.49
N TYR A 485 29.54 -12.46 -15.76
CA TYR A 485 29.21 -11.26 -16.57
C TYR A 485 27.73 -10.88 -16.49
N ALA A 486 26.84 -11.87 -16.33
CA ALA A 486 25.42 -11.66 -16.20
C ALA A 486 25.04 -10.65 -15.11
N ILE A 487 25.74 -10.66 -13.97
CA ILE A 487 25.55 -9.74 -12.86
C ILE A 487 26.71 -8.75 -12.69
N ALA A 488 27.67 -8.72 -13.61
CA ALA A 488 28.81 -7.77 -13.59
C ALA A 488 28.81 -6.80 -14.79
N ASN A 489 27.75 -6.81 -15.60
CA ASN A 489 27.64 -5.96 -16.79
C ASN A 489 27.26 -4.51 -16.41
N PRO A 490 27.72 -3.48 -17.14
CA PRO A 490 27.49 -2.07 -16.77
C PRO A 490 26.05 -1.58 -16.99
N LYS A 491 25.14 -2.41 -17.51
CA LYS A 491 23.75 -2.04 -17.83
C LYS A 491 22.74 -2.68 -16.87
N LEU A 492 23.15 -2.93 -15.62
CA LEU A 492 22.25 -3.51 -14.63
C LEU A 492 21.01 -2.65 -14.38
N PRO A 493 19.87 -3.26 -14.02
CA PRO A 493 18.67 -2.52 -13.64
C PRO A 493 18.95 -1.59 -12.45
N PRO A 494 18.52 -0.31 -12.49
CA PRO A 494 18.67 0.60 -11.37
C PRO A 494 17.81 0.20 -10.15
N THR A 495 16.89 -0.76 -10.34
CA THR A 495 16.10 -1.37 -9.27
C THR A 495 16.90 -2.40 -8.48
N LEU A 496 17.99 -2.96 -9.04
CA LEU A 496 18.81 -3.95 -8.37
C LEU A 496 19.57 -3.27 -7.23
N ALA A 497 19.10 -3.53 -6.02
CA ALA A 497 19.52 -2.87 -4.80
C ALA A 497 20.27 -3.81 -3.85
N ASP A 498 20.27 -5.11 -4.11
CA ASP A 498 20.78 -6.11 -3.18
C ASP A 498 21.44 -7.26 -3.92
N ILE A 499 22.70 -7.54 -3.58
CA ILE A 499 23.45 -8.69 -4.10
C ILE A 499 24.08 -9.42 -2.94
N GLU A 500 23.83 -10.72 -2.89
CA GLU A 500 24.29 -11.57 -1.83
C GLU A 500 24.98 -12.80 -2.42
N ILE A 501 26.22 -13.06 -2.00
CA ILE A 501 27.00 -14.23 -2.39
C ILE A 501 27.56 -14.84 -1.10
N VAL A 502 26.95 -15.96 -0.68
CA VAL A 502 27.19 -16.54 0.65
C VAL A 502 27.59 -18.00 0.52
N TYR A 503 28.58 -18.46 1.29
CA TYR A 503 29.13 -19.82 1.19
C TYR A 503 29.57 -20.14 -0.24
N SER A 504 30.57 -19.40 -0.74
CA SER A 504 31.13 -19.57 -2.08
C SER A 504 32.65 -19.71 -2.03
N ASN A 505 33.26 -20.00 -3.18
CA ASN A 505 34.72 -20.01 -3.36
C ASN A 505 35.22 -18.77 -4.13
N LEU A 506 34.49 -17.65 -4.03
CA LEU A 506 34.87 -16.38 -4.64
C LEU A 506 36.11 -15.81 -3.94
N ARG A 507 37.16 -15.52 -4.71
CA ARG A 507 38.47 -15.08 -4.18
C ARG A 507 38.77 -13.60 -4.34
N SER A 508 38.16 -12.97 -5.33
CA SER A 508 38.36 -11.56 -5.65
C SER A 508 37.17 -10.99 -6.41
N ILE A 509 36.99 -9.68 -6.32
CA ILE A 509 36.00 -8.93 -7.10
C ILE A 509 36.76 -7.88 -7.92
N GLU A 510 36.48 -7.82 -9.21
CA GLU A 510 37.11 -6.85 -10.10
C GLU A 510 36.50 -5.46 -9.94
N ASP A 511 37.30 -4.41 -10.15
CA ASP A 511 36.80 -3.02 -10.12
C ASP A 511 35.68 -2.77 -11.14
N SER A 512 35.76 -3.43 -12.29
CA SER A 512 34.73 -3.40 -13.34
C SER A 512 33.36 -3.86 -12.80
N THR A 513 33.35 -4.87 -11.93
CA THR A 513 32.14 -5.45 -11.34
C THR A 513 31.53 -4.48 -10.35
N ILE A 514 32.34 -3.89 -9.47
CA ILE A 514 31.85 -2.89 -8.52
C ILE A 514 31.29 -1.66 -9.23
N ASN A 515 31.94 -1.21 -10.30
CA ASN A 515 31.45 -0.09 -11.10
C ASN A 515 30.11 -0.38 -11.80
N ALA A 516 29.74 -1.65 -11.98
CA ALA A 516 28.42 -2.04 -12.44
C ALA A 516 27.36 -1.98 -11.32
N TRP A 517 27.76 -2.11 -10.07
CA TRP A 517 26.89 -2.24 -8.89
C TRP A 517 26.49 -0.92 -8.22
N THR A 518 26.61 0.21 -8.91
CA THR A 518 26.40 1.56 -8.34
C THR A 518 25.01 1.83 -7.75
N SER A 519 24.00 1.01 -8.07
CA SER A 519 22.64 1.11 -7.50
C SER A 519 22.43 0.31 -6.21
N LEU A 520 23.41 -0.49 -5.78
CA LEU A 520 23.26 -1.34 -4.59
C LEU A 520 23.13 -0.52 -3.31
N ASN A 521 22.24 -1.01 -2.45
CA ASN A 521 22.08 -0.62 -1.06
C ASN A 521 22.64 -1.68 -0.10
N SER A 522 22.58 -2.95 -0.47
CA SER A 522 23.10 -4.07 0.30
C SER A 522 24.07 -4.88 -0.57
N LEU A 523 25.23 -5.18 0.00
CA LEU A 523 26.23 -6.06 -0.60
C LEU A 523 26.75 -7.02 0.46
N ILE A 524 26.33 -8.29 0.34
CA ILE A 524 26.65 -9.35 1.29
C ILE A 524 27.54 -10.38 0.60
N LEU A 525 28.76 -10.55 1.09
CA LEU A 525 29.79 -11.39 0.48
C LEU A 525 30.43 -12.26 1.57
N GLU A 526 29.65 -13.14 2.18
CA GLU A 526 30.02 -13.84 3.41
C GLU A 526 30.46 -15.30 3.18
N HIS A 527 31.22 -15.85 4.12
CA HIS A 527 31.67 -17.25 4.08
C HIS A 527 32.35 -17.59 2.74
N GLY A 528 33.20 -16.68 2.27
CA GLY A 528 33.89 -16.74 0.98
C GLY A 528 35.39 -17.01 1.13
N GLN A 529 36.16 -16.65 0.09
CA GLN A 529 37.63 -16.73 0.10
C GLN A 529 38.26 -15.38 -0.28
N LEU A 530 37.56 -14.26 -0.03
CA LEU A 530 38.06 -12.93 -0.37
C LEU A 530 39.30 -12.60 0.47
N HIS A 531 40.34 -12.07 -0.19
CA HIS A 531 41.60 -11.67 0.46
C HIS A 531 41.74 -10.16 0.66
N THR A 532 41.00 -9.36 -0.13
CA THR A 532 41.00 -7.90 -0.09
C THR A 532 39.69 -7.39 -0.67
N LEU A 533 39.40 -6.11 -0.44
CA LEU A 533 38.36 -5.36 -1.13
C LEU A 533 38.95 -4.49 -2.25
N PRO A 534 38.23 -4.30 -3.37
CA PRO A 534 38.63 -3.39 -4.45
C PRO A 534 38.44 -1.91 -4.05
N GLN A 535 39.34 -1.03 -4.49
CA GLN A 535 39.24 0.42 -4.18
C GLN A 535 38.00 1.07 -4.79
N SER A 536 37.51 0.53 -5.91
CA SER A 536 36.27 0.97 -6.56
C SER A 536 35.02 0.82 -5.69
N LEU A 537 35.09 0.14 -4.54
CA LEU A 537 33.97 0.07 -3.58
C LEU A 537 33.44 1.45 -3.22
N CYS A 538 34.31 2.48 -3.23
CA CYS A 538 33.90 3.87 -3.08
C CYS A 538 32.86 4.39 -4.06
N ASN A 539 32.64 3.73 -5.19
CA ASN A 539 31.66 4.17 -6.19
C ASN A 539 30.23 3.75 -5.81
N LEU A 540 30.04 2.98 -4.74
CA LEU A 540 28.74 2.55 -4.24
C LEU A 540 28.15 3.58 -3.27
N ASP A 541 27.85 4.78 -3.77
CA ASP A 541 27.37 5.92 -2.96
C ASP A 541 26.07 5.64 -2.18
N GLN A 542 25.27 4.67 -2.64
CA GLN A 542 24.00 4.29 -2.03
C GLN A 542 24.10 3.09 -1.07
N LEU A 543 25.29 2.52 -0.87
CA LEU A 543 25.48 1.34 -0.05
C LEU A 543 25.22 1.67 1.43
N GLY A 544 24.22 1.02 2.01
CA GLY A 544 23.83 1.09 3.42
C GLY A 544 24.41 -0.08 4.21
N ASP A 545 24.34 -1.29 3.66
CA ASP A 545 24.79 -2.50 4.35
C ASP A 545 25.90 -3.19 3.55
N LEU A 546 27.04 -3.38 4.21
CA LEU A 546 28.18 -4.12 3.67
C LEU A 546 28.58 -5.22 4.65
N SER A 547 28.55 -6.47 4.20
CA SER A 547 29.09 -7.59 4.96
C SER A 547 30.08 -8.39 4.14
N VAL A 548 31.25 -8.63 4.73
CA VAL A 548 32.27 -9.58 4.26
C VAL A 548 32.65 -10.57 5.35
N PHE A 549 31.69 -10.88 6.23
CA PHE A 549 31.83 -11.81 7.34
C PHE A 549 32.46 -13.15 6.91
N ALA A 550 33.36 -13.70 7.73
CA ALA A 550 33.98 -15.01 7.50
C ALA A 550 34.65 -15.14 6.12
N ASN A 551 35.57 -14.23 5.81
CA ASN A 551 36.46 -14.30 4.65
C ASN A 551 37.92 -14.43 5.10
N ASN A 552 38.87 -14.19 4.18
CA ASN A 552 40.31 -14.23 4.47
C ASN A 552 40.96 -12.86 4.24
N ILE A 553 40.23 -11.78 4.56
CA ILE A 553 40.68 -10.40 4.35
C ILE A 553 41.73 -10.05 5.39
N THR A 554 42.97 -9.83 4.95
CA THR A 554 44.08 -9.44 5.83
C THR A 554 44.27 -7.93 5.89
N GLU A 555 43.96 -7.25 4.79
CA GLU A 555 44.10 -5.80 4.65
C GLU A 555 42.92 -5.22 3.88
N ILE A 556 42.56 -3.98 4.23
CA ILE A 556 41.58 -3.18 3.49
C ILE A 556 42.34 -1.96 2.95
N PRO A 557 42.35 -1.71 1.64
CA PRO A 557 43.10 -0.59 1.08
C PRO A 557 42.58 0.75 1.63
N ASN A 558 43.48 1.72 1.80
CA ASN A 558 43.07 3.10 2.12
C ASN A 558 42.14 3.64 1.02
N ALA A 559 41.21 4.50 1.43
CA ALA A 559 40.20 5.10 0.56
C ALA A 559 39.27 4.06 -0.10
N THR A 560 38.88 3.01 0.65
CA THR A 560 37.91 2.00 0.21
C THR A 560 36.58 2.11 0.95
N LEU A 561 36.62 2.49 2.23
CA LEU A 561 35.44 2.47 3.10
C LEU A 561 35.00 3.87 3.55
N GLY A 562 35.93 4.80 3.77
CA GLY A 562 35.61 6.14 4.28
C GLY A 562 34.78 7.01 3.32
N CYS A 563 34.62 6.61 2.08
CA CYS A 563 33.79 7.29 1.06
C CYS A 563 32.31 6.84 1.07
N LEU A 564 31.98 5.72 1.73
CA LEU A 564 30.64 5.14 1.77
C LEU A 564 29.74 5.91 2.75
N LYS A 565 29.33 7.12 2.37
CA LYS A 565 28.61 8.05 3.26
C LYS A 565 27.24 7.57 3.72
N SER A 566 26.64 6.65 2.97
CA SER A 566 25.32 6.08 3.25
C SER A 566 25.37 4.85 4.16
N LEU A 567 26.57 4.37 4.51
CA LEU A 567 26.77 3.10 5.21
C LEU A 567 26.24 3.17 6.64
N THR A 568 25.32 2.26 6.96
CA THR A 568 24.67 2.06 8.26
C THR A 568 25.18 0.82 8.97
N VAL A 569 25.46 -0.26 8.24
CA VAL A 569 26.01 -1.50 8.82
C VAL A 569 27.27 -1.91 8.08
N LEU A 570 28.32 -2.19 8.85
CA LEU A 570 29.58 -2.73 8.34
C LEU A 570 29.98 -3.97 9.13
N ASN A 571 29.98 -5.13 8.47
CA ASN A 571 30.41 -6.37 9.07
C ASN A 571 31.72 -6.90 8.44
N LEU A 572 32.77 -6.89 9.26
CA LEU A 572 34.13 -7.33 8.95
C LEU A 572 34.57 -8.48 9.86
N ALA A 573 33.67 -9.02 10.69
CA ALA A 573 34.00 -10.06 11.67
C ALA A 573 34.47 -11.36 11.00
N GLU A 574 35.16 -12.20 11.76
CA GLU A 574 35.76 -13.47 11.28
C GLU A 574 36.71 -13.27 10.07
N ASN A 575 37.50 -12.20 10.09
CA ASN A 575 38.57 -11.96 9.12
C ASN A 575 39.89 -11.68 9.84
N PRO A 576 41.05 -12.08 9.28
CA PRO A 576 42.36 -11.85 9.89
C PRO A 576 42.87 -10.39 9.82
N ILE A 577 41.97 -9.41 9.84
CA ILE A 577 42.26 -7.97 9.74
C ILE A 577 43.07 -7.51 10.95
N THR A 578 44.21 -6.86 10.71
CA THR A 578 45.08 -6.35 11.78
C THR A 578 44.82 -4.89 12.13
N GLN A 579 44.30 -4.10 11.17
CA GLN A 579 44.02 -2.68 11.33
C GLN A 579 42.94 -2.22 10.34
N LEU A 580 42.16 -1.22 10.74
CA LEU A 580 41.25 -0.51 9.84
C LEU A 580 42.00 0.54 9.01
N PRO A 581 41.52 0.86 7.79
CA PRO A 581 42.16 1.86 6.95
C PRO A 581 41.97 3.28 7.49
N SER A 582 42.94 4.14 7.22
CA SER A 582 43.05 5.46 7.85
C SER A 582 41.90 6.42 7.53
N ASP A 583 41.23 6.24 6.40
CA ASP A 583 40.07 7.02 5.95
C ASP A 583 38.81 6.81 6.80
N ILE A 584 38.67 5.64 7.45
CA ILE A 584 37.59 5.41 8.42
C ILE A 584 37.83 6.21 9.70
N SER A 585 39.09 6.33 10.12
CA SER A 585 39.48 7.02 11.37
C SER A 585 39.24 8.55 11.35
N GLN A 586 38.91 9.12 10.20
CA GLN A 586 38.69 10.54 9.98
C GLN A 586 37.21 10.98 10.13
N GLY A 587 36.31 10.08 10.56
CA GLY A 587 34.91 10.43 10.87
C GLY A 587 34.00 10.53 9.65
N HIS A 588 34.35 9.89 8.54
CA HIS A 588 33.58 9.98 7.31
C HIS A 588 32.32 9.07 7.27
N LEU A 589 32.22 8.09 8.17
CA LEU A 589 31.07 7.19 8.30
C LEU A 589 30.06 7.73 9.33
N GLY A 590 29.52 8.92 9.07
CA GLY A 590 28.64 9.62 10.03
C GLY A 590 27.26 8.98 10.26
N LEU A 591 26.84 8.04 9.41
CA LEU A 591 25.57 7.31 9.49
C LEU A 591 25.71 5.88 10.02
N LEU A 592 26.94 5.43 10.34
CA LEU A 592 27.18 4.07 10.78
C LEU A 592 26.50 3.82 12.13
N LEU A 593 25.69 2.77 12.19
CA LEU A 593 24.95 2.31 13.35
C LEU A 593 25.60 1.09 13.99
N ASP A 594 26.08 0.13 13.18
CA ASP A 594 26.67 -1.10 13.68
C ASP A 594 27.98 -1.43 12.94
N LEU A 595 29.04 -1.72 13.72
CA LEU A 595 30.34 -2.17 13.23
C LEU A 595 30.74 -3.48 13.91
N TYR A 596 30.84 -4.54 13.13
CA TYR A 596 31.26 -5.86 13.60
C TYR A 596 32.71 -6.14 13.20
N LEU A 597 33.56 -6.36 14.20
CA LEU A 597 34.99 -6.67 14.10
C LEU A 597 35.37 -7.86 14.98
N GLU A 598 34.38 -8.64 15.39
CA GLU A 598 34.56 -9.81 16.23
C GLU A 598 35.49 -10.83 15.56
N ASN A 599 36.31 -11.49 16.37
CA ASN A 599 37.27 -12.50 15.91
C ASN A 599 38.24 -12.00 14.81
N THR A 600 38.57 -10.71 14.82
CA THR A 600 39.65 -10.13 13.99
C THR A 600 40.99 -10.08 14.73
N ASN A 601 42.08 -9.74 14.02
CA ASN A 601 43.43 -9.60 14.60
C ASN A 601 43.75 -8.16 15.04
N ILE A 602 42.75 -7.33 15.32
CA ILE A 602 42.93 -5.95 15.75
C ILE A 602 43.58 -5.87 17.13
N THR A 603 44.71 -5.17 17.22
CA THR A 603 45.45 -4.96 18.49
C THR A 603 45.28 -3.57 19.09
N VAL A 604 44.85 -2.59 18.28
CA VAL A 604 44.69 -1.18 18.66
C VAL A 604 43.36 -0.69 18.13
N TRP A 605 42.57 -0.05 18.99
CA TRP A 605 41.26 0.48 18.66
C TRP A 605 41.17 1.97 19.03
N THR A 606 40.48 2.76 18.20
CA THR A 606 40.29 4.21 18.41
C THR A 606 38.80 4.58 18.34
N PRO A 607 38.12 4.71 19.50
CA PRO A 607 36.67 4.93 19.56
C PRO A 607 36.20 6.26 18.93
N SER A 608 37.06 7.28 18.89
CA SER A 608 36.69 8.64 18.45
C SER A 608 36.41 8.79 16.95
N ALA A 609 36.60 7.72 16.17
CA ALA A 609 36.41 7.70 14.73
C ALA A 609 34.94 7.57 14.29
N PHE A 610 34.04 7.18 15.19
CA PHE A 610 32.64 6.85 14.87
C PHE A 610 31.66 7.73 15.65
N GLY A 611 30.43 7.84 15.14
CA GLY A 611 29.37 8.60 15.79
C GLY A 611 28.99 8.02 17.16
N PRO A 612 28.46 8.84 18.10
CA PRO A 612 28.10 8.38 19.44
C PRO A 612 26.94 7.38 19.48
N GLN A 613 26.27 7.15 18.34
CA GLN A 613 25.18 6.20 18.18
C GLN A 613 25.65 4.86 17.62
N ALA A 614 26.92 4.73 17.20
CA ALA A 614 27.44 3.51 16.63
C ALA A 614 27.71 2.46 17.71
N SER A 615 27.10 1.29 17.57
CA SER A 615 27.43 0.08 18.32
C SER A 615 28.63 -0.58 17.67
N ILE A 616 29.65 -0.89 18.48
CA ILE A 616 30.91 -1.48 18.01
C ILE A 616 31.12 -2.81 18.72
N TYR A 617 31.45 -3.84 17.96
CA TYR A 617 31.68 -5.19 18.49
C TYR A 617 33.07 -5.68 18.11
N LEU A 618 33.90 -5.96 19.12
CA LEU A 618 35.32 -6.32 19.03
C LEU A 618 35.64 -7.60 19.82
N SER A 619 34.61 -8.34 20.28
CA SER A 619 34.78 -9.60 21.01
C SER A 619 35.74 -10.55 20.27
N GLY A 620 36.56 -11.27 21.02
CA GLY A 620 37.54 -12.22 20.45
C GLY A 620 38.80 -11.59 19.84
N THR A 621 38.92 -10.26 19.76
CA THR A 621 40.13 -9.59 19.24
C THR A 621 41.29 -9.56 20.26
N PRO A 622 42.56 -9.47 19.81
CA PRO A 622 43.71 -9.21 20.69
C PRO A 622 43.59 -7.91 21.51
N TYR A 623 42.88 -6.90 21.02
CA TYR A 623 42.55 -5.69 21.78
C TYR A 623 41.69 -6.03 23.01
N CYS A 624 40.60 -6.76 22.83
CA CYS A 624 39.70 -7.13 23.92
C CYS A 624 40.32 -8.10 24.93
N GLN A 625 41.32 -8.90 24.52
CA GLN A 625 42.12 -9.68 25.47
C GLN A 625 42.87 -8.78 26.48
N LYS A 626 43.27 -7.57 26.07
CA LYS A 626 43.93 -6.58 26.95
C LYS A 626 42.94 -5.66 27.64
N HIS A 627 41.76 -5.44 27.05
CA HIS A 627 40.74 -4.49 27.49
C HIS A 627 39.36 -5.15 27.69
N PRO A 628 39.23 -6.22 28.52
CA PRO A 628 38.02 -7.06 28.55
C PRO A 628 36.78 -6.38 29.13
N THR A 629 36.92 -5.24 29.80
CA THR A 629 35.81 -4.52 30.45
C THR A 629 35.23 -3.41 29.58
N GLU A 630 35.73 -3.19 28.37
CA GLU A 630 35.16 -2.20 27.45
C GLU A 630 33.86 -2.75 26.86
N VAL A 631 32.84 -1.89 26.73
CA VAL A 631 31.52 -2.27 26.18
C VAL A 631 31.66 -2.86 24.78
N ALA A 632 32.59 -2.35 23.98
CA ALA A 632 32.84 -2.88 22.64
C ALA A 632 33.37 -4.33 22.63
N CYS A 633 33.83 -4.86 23.76
CA CYS A 633 34.31 -6.23 23.89
C CYS A 633 33.22 -7.22 24.31
N GLU A 634 32.00 -6.74 24.56
CA GLU A 634 30.84 -7.62 24.71
C GLU A 634 30.52 -8.28 23.36
N PRO A 635 30.23 -9.59 23.34
CA PRO A 635 29.83 -10.27 22.12
C PRO A 635 28.51 -9.68 21.62
N SER A 636 28.38 -9.57 20.30
CA SER A 636 27.11 -9.19 19.71
C SER A 636 26.12 -10.36 19.76
N ASP A 637 24.83 -10.06 19.58
CA ASP A 637 23.82 -11.10 19.34
C ASP A 637 23.90 -11.68 17.91
N TYR A 638 24.76 -11.12 17.04
CA TYR A 638 24.98 -11.61 15.68
C TYR A 638 25.88 -12.85 15.70
N ASP A 639 25.31 -14.01 15.38
CA ASP A 639 26.01 -15.29 15.44
C ASP A 639 26.66 -15.71 14.11
N GLY A 640 26.64 -14.83 13.09
CA GLY A 640 27.15 -15.14 11.76
C GLY A 640 26.35 -16.21 11.01
N SER A 641 25.20 -16.61 11.55
CA SER A 641 24.29 -17.50 10.86
C SER A 641 23.54 -16.66 9.82
N TYR A 642 23.94 -16.83 8.56
CA TYR A 642 23.12 -16.36 7.47
C TYR A 642 21.79 -17.11 7.53
N PRO A 643 20.65 -16.44 7.79
CA PRO A 643 19.38 -17.13 7.99
C PRO A 643 19.06 -17.89 6.70
N MET A 644 19.15 -19.21 6.76
CA MET A 644 18.85 -20.02 5.59
C MET A 644 17.38 -19.79 5.23
N SER A 645 17.12 -19.41 3.98
CA SER A 645 15.77 -19.41 3.40
C SER A 645 15.03 -20.68 3.81
N HIS A 646 14.00 -20.52 4.66
CA HIS A 646 13.20 -21.62 5.18
C HIS A 646 12.57 -22.47 4.06
N VAL A 647 12.46 -21.89 2.86
CA VAL A 647 11.84 -22.49 1.67
C VAL A 647 12.67 -23.63 1.08
N VAL A 648 13.97 -23.73 1.40
CA VAL A 648 14.86 -24.74 0.82
C VAL A 648 15.07 -25.97 1.72
N ASN A 649 14.59 -25.93 2.97
CA ASN A 649 14.75 -27.00 3.96
C ASN A 649 13.54 -27.94 4.11
N ASP A 650 12.52 -27.84 3.24
CA ASP A 650 11.38 -28.77 3.25
C ASP A 650 11.80 -30.17 2.75
N GLY A 651 12.59 -30.89 3.55
CA GLY A 651 12.75 -32.34 3.51
C GLY A 651 13.75 -32.95 2.52
N GLU A 652 14.70 -32.17 1.97
CA GLU A 652 15.77 -32.69 1.08
C GLU A 652 17.16 -32.77 1.74
#